data_AF-A0A139IKJ9-F1
#
_entry.id   AF-A0A139IKJ9-F1
#
_cell.length_a   1.000
_cell.length_b   1.000
_cell.length_c   1.000
_cell.angle_alpha   90.00
_cell.angle_beta   90.00
_cell.angle_gamma   90.00
#
_symmetry.space_group_name_H-M   'P 1'
#
loop_
_entity.id
_entity.type
_entity.pdbx_description
1 polymer ?
#
loop_
_entity_poly.entity_id
_entity_poly.type
_entity_poly.pdbx_seq_one_letter_code
_entity_poly.pdbx_strand_id
1 'polypeptide(L)'
;MRKERSATFRYTFRVAQHKPPHISTVEQRGWATTSTPPSGIHTVSLRSVDDAVLLTLGEHRQADLVIYIVVFVAGMLKEKIKRRRFQQEKMSAETKSPSDNSEDLAQSEQRRNFSLLPLLCGQRTQDRKMSDPEPAARHYKPNRARAIPGHAEYEVERSKLLEDERGQLWYKNILRGSSSTETEANAIITRMREDERIGLFGEMPTEAVPANDLRDLGGRFLVNKERIDKSDLLQIAKRMPKGTHLHLHFNTQLPPERLIAHARKLAGTMYIRSDRHLGTADNFNKAEIVFEVRPNTTPESDIFSPNYDSLPVEGNKKDFSRSWIRWATFRQAFPNGVGLNSIETETGWQDLPEEHCQDHLDYHKLDNAERWAREKMIVTRHRAYHDRQTTNGAWACFNQGTRAFKGLLNYKSIYRWYVGEMIQSLIDDRIMYAELRPMLLDKTIPSDDGMELVDHSAQMNIILEEVQKKQDELQWMNMLSDFPFGLKIIYCTPRSISPELMTKELQNCLDLKKRFPDLICGFDLVGAEDRPKNIGAFAKELVDFTHMCENEGVSVPFMFHAGETLLDTGGTRDPDNSNLYDALLLRSKRIGHGYSLLKHPLLVQKYKAADICLEVCPTSNELLHLCGNVRQHILPELLAAGLHCTLNADNPNLFSNSLSYEFYQVMAGDPRMNLYGWKQLALWSIEHACLNATEQQQAKDIFDRMWQEFCDWVIDTYGQNLATSGVTAHATRLHCPEHFTTAYQSYGPTILICLYAAAMAIGIRACLVFRRCQRRQQQTGLDAGTVEALPLPPYTVSSQRLTAPIPEASSSMRAAVETSDPEADPVPEPEPESLPEPLPKPSRSHSKPCQPNHTRD
;
A
#
# COMPACT_ATOMS: atom_id res chain seq x y z
N MET A 1 -51.59 18.03 -34.61
CA MET A 1 -52.54 16.92 -34.87
C MET A 1 -51.78 15.61 -34.70
N ARG A 2 -52.32 14.49 -34.20
CA ARG A 2 -53.66 14.17 -33.67
C ARG A 2 -53.48 13.23 -32.45
N LYS A 3 -54.47 13.18 -31.55
CA LYS A 3 -54.51 12.24 -30.40
C LYS A 3 -54.82 10.83 -30.90
N GLU A 4 -54.45 9.82 -30.10
CA GLU A 4 -55.35 8.70 -29.84
C GLU A 4 -55.26 8.27 -28.36
N ARG A 5 -56.34 7.69 -27.83
CA ARG A 5 -56.58 7.48 -26.39
C ARG A 5 -56.50 5.99 -26.05
N SER A 6 -55.91 5.62 -24.92
CA SER A 6 -56.14 4.31 -24.29
C SER A 6 -57.29 4.38 -23.28
N ALA A 7 -57.99 3.26 -23.10
CA ALA A 7 -59.02 3.08 -22.07
C ALA A 7 -58.40 2.45 -20.81
N THR A 8 -58.95 2.78 -19.64
CA THR A 8 -58.46 2.33 -18.33
C THR A 8 -59.46 1.39 -17.67
N PHE A 9 -58.98 0.32 -17.03
CA PHE A 9 -59.75 -0.43 -16.04
C PHE A 9 -59.10 -0.27 -14.66
N ARG A 10 -59.90 -0.23 -13.60
CA ARG A 10 -59.46 -0.09 -12.20
C ARG A 10 -59.88 -1.32 -11.39
N TYR A 11 -59.03 -1.73 -10.47
CA TYR A 11 -59.37 -2.57 -9.32
C TYR A 11 -58.84 -1.92 -8.03
N THR A 12 -59.50 -2.21 -6.91
CA THR A 12 -59.22 -1.60 -5.60
C THR A 12 -59.20 -2.68 -4.54
N PHE A 13 -58.19 -2.67 -3.66
CA PHE A 13 -58.14 -3.57 -2.50
C PHE A 13 -57.98 -2.78 -1.20
N ARG A 14 -58.62 -3.25 -0.12
CA ARG A 14 -58.46 -2.77 1.26
C ARG A 14 -57.60 -3.77 2.03
N VAL A 15 -56.66 -3.27 2.83
CA VAL A 15 -55.89 -4.09 3.79
C VAL A 15 -56.45 -3.85 5.19
N ALA A 16 -56.64 -4.92 5.97
CA ALA A 16 -57.09 -4.89 7.35
C ALA A 16 -55.91 -4.92 8.33
N GLN A 17 -56.04 -4.28 9.49
CA GLN A 17 -55.00 -4.23 10.52
C GLN A 17 -55.09 -5.42 11.50
N HIS A 18 -53.93 -5.97 11.89
CA HIS A 18 -53.78 -6.81 13.09
C HIS A 18 -52.62 -6.35 13.97
N LYS A 19 -52.77 -6.53 15.28
CA LYS A 19 -51.90 -5.99 16.33
C LYS A 19 -50.72 -6.93 16.67
N PRO A 20 -49.57 -6.39 17.11
CA PRO A 20 -48.52 -7.17 17.76
C PRO A 20 -48.80 -7.40 19.26
N PRO A 21 -48.22 -8.45 19.88
CA PRO A 21 -48.29 -8.69 21.32
C PRO A 21 -47.24 -7.88 22.13
N HIS A 22 -47.48 -7.77 23.44
CA HIS A 22 -46.70 -6.94 24.38
C HIS A 22 -45.31 -7.52 24.74
N ILE A 23 -44.32 -6.62 24.89
CA ILE A 23 -43.19 -6.75 25.82
C ILE A 23 -43.10 -5.45 26.66
N SER A 24 -42.61 -5.58 27.89
CA SER A 24 -42.80 -4.62 29.00
C SER A 24 -41.86 -3.39 29.02
N THR A 25 -42.37 -2.34 29.66
CA THR A 25 -41.83 -0.99 29.85
C THR A 25 -40.57 -0.88 30.75
N VAL A 26 -39.70 0.06 30.40
CA VAL A 26 -39.06 1.00 31.36
C VAL A 26 -39.14 2.41 30.76
N GLU A 27 -39.40 3.42 31.60
CA GLU A 27 -39.72 4.79 31.19
C GLU A 27 -38.48 5.65 30.89
N GLN A 28 -38.55 6.49 29.85
CA GLN A 28 -37.98 7.85 29.91
C GLN A 28 -38.93 8.88 29.28
N ARG A 29 -38.89 10.10 29.84
CA ARG A 29 -39.87 11.17 29.63
C ARG A 29 -39.60 11.95 28.35
N GLY A 30 -40.67 12.58 27.82
CA GLY A 30 -40.67 13.47 26.66
C GLY A 30 -39.69 14.67 26.72
N TRP A 31 -39.64 15.52 25.70
CA TRP A 31 -40.79 16.26 25.14
C TRP A 31 -40.80 16.32 23.60
N ALA A 32 -41.98 16.59 23.04
CA ALA A 32 -42.17 16.77 21.60
C ALA A 32 -42.00 18.24 21.16
N THR A 33 -41.50 18.44 19.94
CA THR A 33 -41.83 19.63 19.12
C THR A 33 -42.16 19.19 17.68
N THR A 34 -43.00 19.98 17.03
CA THR A 34 -43.81 19.58 15.88
C THR A 34 -43.26 20.06 14.54
N SER A 35 -43.27 19.21 13.51
CA SER A 35 -43.62 19.62 12.14
C SER A 35 -44.06 18.42 11.29
N THR A 36 -45.20 18.56 10.61
CA THR A 36 -45.74 17.59 9.65
C THR A 36 -45.51 18.07 8.21
N PRO A 37 -44.93 17.25 7.32
CA PRO A 37 -45.01 17.44 5.87
C PRO A 37 -46.27 16.79 5.27
N PRO A 38 -46.70 17.17 4.05
CA PRO A 38 -48.03 16.86 3.52
C PRO A 38 -48.17 15.48 2.86
N SER A 39 -49.42 15.01 2.80
CA SER A 39 -49.84 13.78 2.12
C SER A 39 -49.78 13.87 0.59
N GLY A 40 -48.63 13.50 0.02
CA GLY A 40 -48.45 13.35 -1.43
C GLY A 40 -48.97 12.00 -1.96
N ILE A 41 -49.96 12.02 -2.85
CA ILE A 41 -50.39 10.83 -3.62
C ILE A 41 -49.39 10.59 -4.75
N HIS A 42 -48.44 9.67 -4.56
CA HIS A 42 -47.54 9.26 -5.63
C HIS A 42 -48.24 8.30 -6.60
N THR A 43 -48.47 8.77 -7.82
CA THR A 43 -49.02 7.97 -8.92
C THR A 43 -47.87 7.34 -9.71
N VAL A 44 -47.62 6.04 -9.54
CA VAL A 44 -46.57 5.34 -10.28
C VAL A 44 -47.12 4.82 -11.61
N SER A 45 -46.49 5.21 -12.72
CA SER A 45 -46.79 4.72 -14.07
C SER A 45 -45.89 3.56 -14.43
N LEU A 46 -46.33 2.32 -14.18
CA LEU A 46 -45.59 1.12 -14.59
C LEU A 46 -45.52 1.00 -16.12
N ARG A 47 -44.37 0.55 -16.65
CA ARG A 47 -44.08 0.47 -18.09
C ARG A 47 -43.76 -0.95 -18.59
N SER A 48 -44.01 -1.98 -17.79
CA SER A 48 -43.94 -3.37 -18.22
C SER A 48 -44.95 -4.25 -17.46
N VAL A 49 -45.11 -5.50 -17.92
CA VAL A 49 -45.84 -6.54 -17.17
C VAL A 49 -45.00 -7.06 -16.00
N ASP A 50 -43.67 -6.92 -16.08
CA ASP A 50 -42.72 -7.46 -15.10
C ASP A 50 -42.78 -6.70 -13.76
N ASP A 51 -43.04 -5.39 -13.80
CA ASP A 51 -43.16 -4.54 -12.60
C ASP A 51 -44.34 -4.93 -11.68
N ALA A 52 -45.38 -5.57 -12.22
CA ALA A 52 -46.54 -6.00 -11.44
C ALA A 52 -46.30 -7.28 -10.62
N VAL A 53 -45.29 -8.09 -11.00
CA VAL A 53 -45.01 -9.39 -10.38
C VAL A 53 -44.24 -9.23 -9.05
N LEU A 54 -43.39 -8.21 -8.94
CA LEU A 54 -42.55 -7.95 -7.77
C LEU A 54 -43.32 -7.54 -6.49
N LEU A 55 -44.59 -7.13 -6.61
CA LEU A 55 -45.41 -6.71 -5.47
C LEU A 55 -46.34 -7.80 -4.92
N THR A 56 -46.31 -9.03 -5.45
CA THR A 56 -47.18 -10.14 -4.98
C THR A 56 -46.41 -11.35 -4.45
N LEU A 57 -45.11 -11.24 -4.22
CA LEU A 57 -44.25 -12.33 -3.69
C LEU A 57 -43.80 -12.10 -2.24
N GLY A 58 -44.64 -11.41 -1.47
CA GLY A 58 -44.70 -11.63 -0.03
C GLY A 58 -45.62 -12.82 0.26
N GLU A 59 -45.07 -13.86 0.90
CA GLU A 59 -45.75 -15.04 1.46
C GLU A 59 -46.07 -16.23 0.50
N HIS A 60 -45.42 -17.37 0.81
CA HIS A 60 -45.79 -18.79 0.57
C HIS A 60 -45.27 -19.63 -0.64
N ARG A 61 -44.56 -20.71 -0.24
CA ARG A 61 -44.44 -22.09 -0.81
C ARG A 61 -43.62 -22.34 -2.10
N GLN A 62 -42.77 -23.37 -2.01
CA GLN A 62 -41.77 -23.80 -3.01
C GLN A 62 -42.31 -24.36 -4.35
N ALA A 63 -43.62 -24.45 -4.55
CA ALA A 63 -44.18 -25.02 -5.79
C ALA A 63 -43.99 -24.09 -7.01
N ASP A 64 -44.09 -22.78 -6.80
CA ASP A 64 -44.09 -21.80 -7.89
C ASP A 64 -42.70 -21.55 -8.49
N LEU A 65 -41.63 -21.80 -7.73
CA LEU A 65 -40.24 -21.70 -8.22
C LEU A 65 -39.96 -22.68 -9.37
N VAL A 66 -40.54 -23.89 -9.31
CA VAL A 66 -40.41 -24.91 -10.36
C VAL A 66 -41.11 -24.47 -11.65
N ILE A 67 -42.28 -23.84 -11.52
CA ILE A 67 -43.02 -23.28 -12.67
C ILE A 67 -42.22 -22.13 -13.29
N TYR A 68 -41.63 -21.26 -12.46
CA TYR A 68 -40.80 -20.12 -12.91
C TYR A 68 -39.57 -20.58 -13.73
N ILE A 69 -38.85 -21.60 -13.25
CA ILE A 69 -37.69 -22.17 -13.96
C ILE A 69 -38.12 -22.76 -15.32
N VAL A 70 -39.25 -23.48 -15.37
CA VAL A 70 -39.76 -24.07 -16.62
C VAL A 70 -40.16 -22.97 -17.63
N VAL A 71 -40.79 -21.88 -17.19
CA VAL A 71 -41.16 -20.75 -18.05
C VAL A 71 -39.91 -20.00 -18.54
N PHE A 72 -38.94 -19.74 -17.67
CA PHE A 72 -37.70 -19.05 -18.02
C PHE A 72 -36.87 -19.83 -19.05
N VAL A 73 -36.67 -21.14 -18.83
CA VAL A 73 -35.94 -22.02 -19.77
C VAL A 73 -36.69 -22.15 -21.10
N ALA A 74 -38.02 -22.20 -21.09
CA ALA A 74 -38.83 -22.20 -22.32
C ALA A 74 -38.70 -20.87 -23.10
N GLY A 75 -38.59 -19.73 -22.39
CA GLY A 75 -38.29 -18.42 -22.97
C GLY A 75 -36.92 -18.40 -23.67
N MET A 76 -35.86 -18.83 -22.96
CA MET A 76 -34.52 -18.90 -23.54
C MET A 76 -34.44 -19.82 -24.77
N LEU A 77 -35.13 -20.97 -24.76
CA LEU A 77 -35.18 -21.84 -25.94
C LEU A 77 -35.90 -21.19 -27.13
N LYS A 78 -37.01 -20.48 -26.90
CA LYS A 78 -37.71 -19.72 -27.95
C LYS A 78 -36.79 -18.70 -28.62
N GLU A 79 -36.04 -17.95 -27.83
CA GLU A 79 -35.16 -16.90 -28.34
C GLU A 79 -33.93 -17.48 -29.07
N LYS A 80 -33.39 -18.61 -28.60
CA LYS A 80 -32.31 -19.36 -29.28
C LYS A 80 -32.78 -19.98 -30.61
N ILE A 81 -34.05 -20.41 -30.70
CA ILE A 81 -34.68 -20.90 -31.95
C ILE A 81 -34.91 -19.75 -32.95
N LYS A 82 -35.39 -18.58 -32.49
CA LYS A 82 -35.50 -17.37 -33.33
C LYS A 82 -34.15 -16.98 -33.94
N ARG A 83 -33.09 -16.88 -33.11
CA ARG A 83 -31.75 -16.51 -33.58
C ARG A 83 -31.19 -17.49 -34.63
N ARG A 84 -31.45 -18.80 -34.47
CA ARG A 84 -31.07 -19.80 -35.48
C ARG A 84 -31.85 -19.68 -36.80
N ARG A 85 -33.16 -19.39 -36.76
CA ARG A 85 -33.93 -19.10 -37.99
C ARG A 85 -33.39 -17.89 -38.73
N PHE A 86 -33.10 -16.81 -38.01
CA PHE A 86 -32.56 -15.58 -38.60
C PHE A 86 -31.19 -15.80 -39.27
N GLN A 87 -30.34 -16.66 -38.71
CA GLN A 87 -29.07 -17.07 -39.34
C GLN A 87 -29.28 -17.97 -40.58
N GLN A 88 -30.26 -18.87 -40.57
CA GLN A 88 -30.60 -19.70 -41.74
C GLN A 88 -31.22 -18.89 -42.89
N GLU A 89 -32.07 -17.92 -42.60
CA GLU A 89 -32.64 -17.02 -43.60
C GLU A 89 -31.55 -16.13 -44.23
N LYS A 90 -30.56 -15.67 -43.45
CA LYS A 90 -29.43 -14.89 -43.98
C LYS A 90 -28.52 -15.72 -44.90
N MET A 91 -28.22 -16.97 -44.56
CA MET A 91 -27.45 -17.87 -45.43
C MET A 91 -28.17 -18.27 -46.73
N SER A 92 -29.52 -18.18 -46.76
CA SER A 92 -30.31 -18.47 -47.98
C SER A 92 -30.39 -17.28 -48.96
N ALA A 93 -29.87 -16.10 -48.60
CA ALA A 93 -29.96 -14.89 -49.41
C ALA A 93 -28.67 -14.57 -50.20
N GLU A 94 -27.53 -15.18 -49.86
CA GLU A 94 -26.21 -14.86 -50.43
C GLU A 94 -25.77 -15.81 -51.57
N THR A 95 -26.73 -16.45 -52.27
CA THR A 95 -26.47 -17.29 -53.46
C THR A 95 -27.35 -16.92 -54.65
N LYS A 96 -27.08 -15.75 -55.25
CA LYS A 96 -27.45 -15.40 -56.64
C LYS A 96 -26.56 -14.27 -57.15
N SER A 97 -25.81 -14.54 -58.22
CA SER A 97 -25.01 -13.57 -58.97
C SER A 97 -25.86 -12.77 -59.96
N PRO A 98 -25.32 -11.63 -60.41
CA PRO A 98 -25.37 -11.28 -61.82
C PRO A 98 -23.97 -10.98 -62.41
N SER A 99 -23.89 -11.07 -63.72
CA SER A 99 -22.68 -10.97 -64.57
C SER A 99 -22.46 -9.58 -65.17
N ASP A 100 -21.23 -9.36 -65.65
CA ASP A 100 -20.78 -8.46 -66.73
C ASP A 100 -21.35 -7.03 -66.85
N ASN A 101 -20.47 -6.02 -66.75
CA ASN A 101 -20.06 -5.24 -67.93
C ASN A 101 -18.85 -4.32 -67.66
N SER A 102 -18.35 -3.74 -68.75
CA SER A 102 -17.02 -3.14 -68.94
C SER A 102 -16.92 -1.61 -68.70
N GLU A 103 -15.69 -1.12 -68.85
CA GLU A 103 -15.30 0.23 -69.35
C GLU A 103 -15.27 1.47 -68.41
N ASP A 104 -14.03 1.80 -68.00
CA ASP A 104 -13.24 2.97 -68.45
C ASP A 104 -13.15 4.29 -67.64
N LEU A 105 -12.01 4.98 -67.84
CA LEU A 105 -11.59 6.35 -67.43
C LEU A 105 -11.33 6.59 -65.92
N ALA A 106 -10.14 6.94 -65.35
CA ALA A 106 -8.82 7.47 -65.76
C ALA A 106 -8.52 8.91 -65.26
N GLN A 107 -7.22 9.23 -65.04
CA GLN A 107 -6.61 10.51 -64.58
C GLN A 107 -6.77 10.84 -63.06
N SER A 108 -5.89 11.54 -62.32
CA SER A 108 -4.47 12.02 -62.44
C SER A 108 -4.04 12.73 -61.11
N GLU A 109 -2.80 12.82 -60.62
CA GLU A 109 -1.49 12.19 -60.92
C GLU A 109 -0.42 12.43 -59.80
N GLN A 110 0.60 11.55 -59.76
CA GLN A 110 2.04 11.69 -59.39
C GLN A 110 2.61 12.69 -58.34
N ARG A 111 3.49 12.14 -57.47
CA ARG A 111 5.00 12.29 -57.41
C ARG A 111 5.51 11.45 -56.21
N ARG A 112 6.45 10.45 -56.26
CA ARG A 112 7.85 10.32 -56.77
C ARG A 112 8.85 11.26 -56.04
N ASN A 113 10.01 10.84 -55.51
CA ASN A 113 11.01 9.84 -55.99
C ASN A 113 11.93 9.22 -54.89
N PHE A 114 12.75 8.22 -55.28
CA PHE A 114 13.86 7.55 -54.53
C PHE A 114 15.21 7.72 -55.27
N SER A 115 16.37 7.82 -54.56
CA SER A 115 17.79 7.63 -55.04
C SER A 115 18.84 8.03 -53.96
N LEU A 116 20.15 7.67 -53.96
CA LEU A 116 20.86 6.39 -54.28
C LEU A 116 22.34 6.38 -53.75
N LEU A 117 23.16 5.40 -54.19
CA LEU A 117 24.55 4.98 -53.84
C LEU A 117 25.70 5.72 -54.62
N PRO A 118 27.04 5.62 -54.30
CA PRO A 118 27.89 4.39 -54.40
C PRO A 118 29.21 4.24 -53.55
N LEU A 119 29.98 3.18 -53.88
CA LEU A 119 31.11 2.47 -53.22
C LEU A 119 32.54 3.10 -53.19
N LEU A 120 33.43 2.55 -52.32
CA LEU A 120 34.82 2.00 -52.55
C LEU A 120 35.54 1.81 -51.17
N CYS A 121 35.93 0.62 -50.65
CA CYS A 121 36.92 -0.43 -51.01
C CYS A 121 38.35 -0.29 -50.38
N GLY A 122 38.79 -1.29 -49.60
CA GLY A 122 40.15 -1.49 -49.04
C GLY A 122 40.27 -2.84 -48.31
N GLN A 123 41.39 -3.59 -48.44
CA GLN A 123 41.43 -5.06 -48.23
C GLN A 123 42.38 -5.59 -47.13
N ARG A 124 42.02 -6.74 -46.51
CA ARG A 124 42.82 -7.98 -46.20
C ARG A 124 42.05 -8.86 -45.18
N THR A 125 41.43 -10.01 -45.53
CA THR A 125 41.99 -11.40 -45.59
C THR A 125 42.68 -11.84 -44.27
N GLN A 126 42.34 -12.94 -43.58
CA GLN A 126 41.87 -14.27 -44.03
C GLN A 126 40.92 -15.01 -43.04
N ASP A 127 40.01 -15.79 -43.65
CA ASP A 127 39.64 -17.21 -43.40
C ASP A 127 38.92 -17.71 -42.11
N ARG A 128 37.60 -17.94 -42.24
CA ARG A 128 36.98 -19.24 -41.90
C ARG A 128 35.68 -19.48 -42.68
N LYS A 129 35.44 -20.73 -43.10
CA LYS A 129 34.36 -21.14 -44.01
C LYS A 129 32.96 -20.83 -43.46
N MET A 130 32.13 -20.15 -44.26
CA MET A 130 30.68 -20.12 -44.14
C MET A 130 30.08 -21.16 -45.09
N SER A 131 29.16 -21.99 -44.60
CA SER A 131 28.26 -22.82 -45.40
C SER A 131 26.94 -22.08 -45.67
N ASP A 132 26.25 -22.43 -46.75
CA ASP A 132 25.02 -21.77 -47.20
C ASP A 132 23.87 -21.77 -46.16
N PRO A 133 22.96 -20.78 -46.20
CA PRO A 133 21.82 -20.72 -45.31
C PRO A 133 20.66 -21.62 -45.78
N GLU A 134 20.31 -22.63 -44.98
CA GLU A 134 19.04 -23.34 -45.17
C GLU A 134 17.84 -22.42 -44.87
N PRO A 135 16.75 -22.51 -45.65
CA PRO A 135 15.49 -21.85 -45.32
C PRO A 135 14.80 -22.59 -44.18
N ALA A 136 15.11 -22.21 -42.94
CA ALA A 136 14.49 -22.76 -41.73
C ALA A 136 13.01 -22.35 -41.61
N ALA A 137 12.16 -22.97 -42.42
CA ALA A 137 10.70 -22.93 -42.32
C ALA A 137 10.27 -23.64 -41.03
N ARG A 138 10.36 -22.93 -39.89
CA ARG A 138 9.91 -23.39 -38.57
C ARG A 138 8.43 -23.76 -38.63
N HIS A 139 8.18 -25.04 -38.90
CA HIS A 139 6.86 -25.64 -38.73
C HIS A 139 6.48 -25.50 -37.26
N TYR A 140 5.54 -24.59 -36.99
CA TYR A 140 4.95 -24.41 -35.68
C TYR A 140 4.09 -25.64 -35.40
N LYS A 141 4.70 -26.71 -34.85
CA LYS A 141 3.97 -27.91 -34.45
C LYS A 141 2.91 -27.48 -33.44
N PRO A 142 1.61 -27.70 -33.71
CA PRO A 142 0.58 -27.37 -32.73
C PRO A 142 0.85 -28.18 -31.47
N ASN A 143 1.02 -27.47 -30.35
CA ASN A 143 1.35 -28.08 -29.07
C ASN A 143 0.13 -28.88 -28.61
N ARG A 144 0.06 -30.17 -28.97
CA ARG A 144 -1.03 -31.06 -28.53
C ARG A 144 -1.00 -31.09 -27.01
N ALA A 145 -2.09 -30.63 -26.39
CA ALA A 145 -2.28 -30.76 -24.95
C ALA A 145 -2.02 -32.22 -24.56
N ARG A 146 -1.02 -32.46 -23.71
CA ARG A 146 -0.83 -33.78 -23.10
C ARG A 146 -2.07 -34.08 -22.26
N ALA A 147 -2.49 -35.34 -22.23
CA ALA A 147 -3.47 -35.77 -21.26
C ALA A 147 -2.93 -35.45 -19.86
N ILE A 148 -3.76 -34.82 -19.03
CA ILE A 148 -3.42 -34.52 -17.64
C ILE A 148 -3.25 -35.87 -16.89
N PRO A 149 -2.28 -35.97 -15.98
CA PRO A 149 -2.13 -37.11 -15.06
C PRO A 149 -3.45 -37.57 -14.39
N GLY A 150 -3.45 -38.80 -13.89
CA GLY A 150 -4.57 -39.28 -13.07
C GLY A 150 -4.72 -38.44 -11.79
N HIS A 151 -5.93 -38.33 -11.22
CA HIS A 151 -6.19 -37.47 -10.06
C HIS A 151 -5.21 -37.67 -8.89
N ALA A 152 -4.79 -38.90 -8.61
CA ALA A 152 -3.81 -39.18 -7.55
C ALA A 152 -2.42 -38.60 -7.86
N GLU A 153 -1.98 -38.67 -9.12
CA GLU A 153 -0.71 -38.12 -9.58
C GLU A 153 -0.77 -36.57 -9.59
N TYR A 154 -1.89 -35.99 -10.04
CA TYR A 154 -2.16 -34.56 -9.93
C TYR A 154 -2.10 -34.05 -8.48
N GLU A 155 -2.70 -34.74 -7.50
CA GLU A 155 -2.64 -34.31 -6.09
C GLU A 155 -1.22 -34.40 -5.51
N VAL A 156 -0.42 -35.39 -5.93
CA VAL A 156 0.99 -35.49 -5.56
C VAL A 156 1.81 -34.36 -6.18
N GLU A 157 1.67 -34.11 -7.49
CA GLU A 157 2.34 -33.00 -8.18
C GLU A 157 1.95 -31.64 -7.59
N ARG A 158 0.66 -31.42 -7.30
CA ARG A 158 0.14 -30.20 -6.69
C ARG A 158 0.66 -30.02 -5.27
N SER A 159 0.66 -31.07 -4.46
CA SER A 159 1.17 -31.01 -3.08
C SER A 159 2.66 -30.68 -3.07
N LYS A 160 3.43 -31.32 -3.96
CA LYS A 160 4.85 -31.02 -4.15
C LYS A 160 5.09 -29.57 -4.60
N LEU A 161 4.34 -29.07 -5.57
CA LEU A 161 4.48 -27.68 -6.03
C LEU A 161 4.20 -26.67 -4.91
N LEU A 162 3.21 -26.94 -4.05
CA LEU A 162 2.94 -26.12 -2.86
C LEU A 162 4.05 -26.22 -1.80
N GLU A 163 4.74 -27.35 -1.69
CA GLU A 163 5.91 -27.50 -0.82
C GLU A 163 7.14 -26.76 -1.38
N ASP A 164 7.40 -26.87 -2.69
CA ASP A 164 8.46 -26.16 -3.41
C ASP A 164 8.27 -24.63 -3.32
N GLU A 165 7.03 -24.14 -3.38
CA GLU A 165 6.66 -22.73 -3.13
C GLU A 165 6.91 -22.33 -1.66
N ARG A 166 6.46 -23.15 -0.69
CA ARG A 166 6.69 -22.91 0.75
C ARG A 166 8.17 -22.88 1.11
N GLY A 167 9.01 -23.68 0.45
CA GLY A 167 10.47 -23.68 0.61
C GLY A 167 11.16 -22.39 0.12
N GLN A 168 10.45 -21.54 -0.61
CA GLN A 168 10.93 -20.27 -1.17
C GLN A 168 10.35 -19.03 -0.49
N LEU A 169 9.43 -19.18 0.48
CA LEU A 169 8.86 -18.06 1.24
C LEU A 169 9.94 -17.20 1.89
N TRP A 170 9.76 -15.87 1.83
CA TRP A 170 10.74 -14.91 2.32
C TRP A 170 10.94 -14.98 3.84
N TYR A 171 9.89 -15.33 4.60
CA TYR A 171 9.91 -15.56 6.05
C TYR A 171 10.16 -17.03 6.44
N LYS A 172 10.62 -17.91 5.53
CA LYS A 172 10.74 -19.36 5.81
C LYS A 172 11.63 -19.71 7.01
N ASN A 173 12.60 -18.88 7.33
CA ASN A 173 13.48 -19.08 8.49
C ASN A 173 12.71 -18.82 9.79
N ILE A 174 11.88 -17.77 9.83
CA ILE A 174 10.97 -17.49 10.95
C ILE A 174 10.00 -18.65 11.14
N LEU A 175 9.35 -19.12 10.07
CA LEU A 175 8.40 -20.23 10.12
C LEU A 175 9.02 -21.55 10.61
N ARG A 176 10.32 -21.77 10.36
CA ARG A 176 11.04 -22.97 10.86
C ARG A 176 11.43 -22.87 12.33
N GLY A 177 11.65 -21.67 12.83
CA GLY A 177 12.04 -21.41 14.22
C GLY A 177 10.87 -21.02 15.14
N SER A 178 9.64 -20.95 14.63
CA SER A 178 8.54 -20.31 15.35
C SER A 178 8.05 -21.11 16.56
N SER A 179 7.74 -20.39 17.65
CA SER A 179 7.19 -20.99 18.87
C SER A 179 5.72 -21.45 18.71
N SER A 180 5.23 -22.21 19.69
CA SER A 180 3.80 -22.51 19.79
C SER A 180 2.95 -21.25 19.96
N THR A 181 3.42 -20.28 20.74
CA THR A 181 2.77 -18.96 20.90
C THR A 181 2.67 -18.23 19.57
N GLU A 182 3.76 -18.14 18.80
CA GLU A 182 3.74 -17.49 17.48
C GLU A 182 2.81 -18.23 16.51
N THR A 183 2.74 -19.56 16.60
CA THR A 183 1.83 -20.37 15.77
C THR A 183 0.36 -20.12 16.11
N GLU A 184 0.02 -20.00 17.39
CA GLU A 184 -1.32 -19.69 17.85
C GLU A 184 -1.70 -18.23 17.51
N ALA A 185 -0.89 -17.25 17.89
CA ALA A 185 -1.09 -15.83 17.56
C ALA A 185 -1.23 -15.59 16.04
N ASN A 186 -0.46 -16.33 15.21
CA ASN A 186 -0.61 -16.28 13.76
C ASN A 186 -2.00 -16.77 13.29
N ALA A 187 -2.52 -17.84 13.89
CA ALA A 187 -3.86 -18.35 13.58
C ALA A 187 -4.97 -17.35 13.99
N ILE A 188 -4.80 -16.67 15.13
CA ILE A 188 -5.68 -15.58 15.59
C ILE A 188 -5.72 -14.47 14.55
N ILE A 189 -4.56 -13.90 14.20
CA ILE A 189 -4.44 -12.77 13.26
C ILE A 189 -4.96 -13.13 11.87
N THR A 190 -4.63 -14.33 11.38
CA THR A 190 -5.09 -14.81 10.06
C THR A 190 -6.61 -14.93 10.01
N ARG A 191 -7.24 -15.44 11.07
CA ARG A 191 -8.70 -15.53 11.15
C ARG A 191 -9.35 -14.16 11.32
N MET A 192 -8.81 -13.31 12.18
CA MET A 192 -9.29 -11.94 12.40
C MET A 192 -9.34 -11.13 11.10
N ARG A 193 -8.36 -11.30 10.20
CA ARG A 193 -8.40 -10.67 8.87
C ARG A 193 -9.62 -11.07 8.05
N GLU A 194 -9.96 -12.36 8.01
CA GLU A 194 -11.12 -12.85 7.27
C GLU A 194 -12.44 -12.44 7.95
N ASP A 195 -12.46 -12.44 9.28
CA ASP A 195 -13.60 -11.97 10.07
C ASP A 195 -13.84 -10.45 9.86
N GLU A 196 -12.79 -9.61 9.78
CA GLU A 196 -12.91 -8.19 9.40
C GLU A 196 -13.31 -7.99 7.94
N ARG A 197 -12.73 -8.76 7.00
CA ARG A 197 -13.08 -8.70 5.57
C ARG A 197 -14.59 -8.86 5.36
N ILE A 198 -15.22 -9.75 6.12
CA ILE A 198 -16.67 -9.99 6.08
C ILE A 198 -17.44 -9.00 6.97
N GLY A 199 -17.04 -8.81 8.23
CA GLY A 199 -17.83 -8.08 9.22
C GLY A 199 -17.66 -6.56 9.18
N LEU A 200 -16.44 -6.07 9.04
CA LEU A 200 -16.09 -4.64 9.06
C LEU A 200 -16.15 -4.02 7.65
N PHE A 201 -15.73 -4.79 6.64
CA PHE A 201 -15.70 -4.34 5.25
C PHE A 201 -16.95 -4.74 4.45
N GLY A 202 -17.55 -5.89 4.76
CA GLY A 202 -18.72 -6.42 4.05
C GLY A 202 -18.38 -7.06 2.70
N GLU A 203 -17.11 -7.41 2.46
CA GLU A 203 -16.61 -8.02 1.23
C GLU A 203 -17.04 -9.50 1.18
N MET A 204 -18.27 -9.74 0.75
CA MET A 204 -18.85 -11.07 0.58
C MET A 204 -18.59 -11.60 -0.84
N PRO A 205 -18.02 -12.82 -1.01
CA PRO A 205 -17.78 -13.40 -2.33
C PRO A 205 -19.08 -13.88 -2.98
N THR A 206 -19.78 -12.98 -3.66
CA THR A 206 -21.08 -13.25 -4.31
C THR A 206 -21.17 -12.56 -5.68
N GLU A 207 -22.04 -13.07 -6.56
CA GLU A 207 -22.38 -12.41 -7.83
C GLU A 207 -23.46 -11.31 -7.69
N ALA A 208 -23.92 -11.02 -6.47
CA ALA A 208 -24.91 -9.97 -6.23
C ALA A 208 -24.30 -8.58 -6.40
N VAL A 209 -25.11 -7.62 -6.85
CA VAL A 209 -24.69 -6.21 -6.88
C VAL A 209 -24.46 -5.74 -5.44
N PRO A 210 -23.25 -5.28 -5.06
CA PRO A 210 -22.95 -4.84 -3.71
C PRO A 210 -23.76 -3.59 -3.33
N ALA A 211 -24.04 -3.42 -2.04
CA ALA A 211 -24.61 -2.18 -1.53
C ALA A 211 -23.56 -1.05 -1.56
N ASN A 212 -24.01 0.20 -1.71
CA ASN A 212 -23.14 1.38 -1.93
C ASN A 212 -22.17 1.69 -0.76
N ASP A 213 -22.47 1.17 0.43
CA ASP A 213 -21.68 1.30 1.64
C ASP A 213 -20.62 0.20 1.81
N LEU A 214 -20.69 -0.91 1.05
CA LEU A 214 -19.67 -1.97 1.11
C LEU A 214 -18.30 -1.47 0.61
N ARG A 215 -17.22 -2.04 1.14
CA ARG A 215 -15.85 -1.71 0.79
C ARG A 215 -15.02 -2.99 0.71
N ASP A 216 -13.96 -2.94 -0.09
CA ASP A 216 -12.96 -4.02 -0.13
C ASP A 216 -11.94 -3.83 1.00
N LEU A 217 -11.58 -4.91 1.69
CA LEU A 217 -10.41 -4.93 2.57
C LEU A 217 -9.15 -4.68 1.73
N GLY A 218 -8.27 -3.77 2.13
CA GLY A 218 -7.14 -3.34 1.30
C GLY A 218 -7.53 -2.50 0.06
N GLY A 219 -8.77 -2.01 -0.01
CA GLY A 219 -9.16 -0.94 -0.94
C GLY A 219 -8.55 0.43 -0.55
N ARG A 220 -8.83 1.46 -1.37
CA ARG A 220 -8.26 2.83 -1.26
C ARG A 220 -8.16 3.35 0.18
N PHE A 221 -6.94 3.68 0.62
CA PHE A 221 -6.61 4.05 2.00
C PHE A 221 -7.54 5.12 2.60
N LEU A 222 -7.59 6.33 2.03
CA LEU A 222 -8.40 7.43 2.58
C LEU A 222 -9.92 7.25 2.38
N VAL A 223 -10.36 6.28 1.59
CA VAL A 223 -11.80 5.88 1.52
C VAL A 223 -12.14 4.90 2.65
N ASN A 224 -11.18 4.06 3.04
CA ASN A 224 -11.36 3.03 4.05
C ASN A 224 -10.94 3.48 5.46
N LYS A 225 -10.27 4.62 5.61
CA LYS A 225 -9.67 5.11 6.87
C LYS A 225 -10.59 4.98 8.09
N GLU A 226 -11.84 5.44 8.01
CA GLU A 226 -12.81 5.36 9.12
C GLU A 226 -13.14 3.91 9.57
N ARG A 227 -12.98 2.93 8.67
CA ARG A 227 -13.11 1.49 9.02
C ARG A 227 -11.81 0.94 9.57
N ILE A 228 -10.69 1.29 8.94
CA ILE A 228 -9.34 0.92 9.40
C ILE A 228 -9.12 1.39 10.85
N ASP A 229 -9.61 2.58 11.21
CA ASP A 229 -9.49 3.14 12.56
C ASP A 229 -10.26 2.33 13.63
N LYS A 230 -11.26 1.54 13.20
CA LYS A 230 -12.08 0.64 14.02
C LYS A 230 -11.63 -0.83 13.96
N SER A 231 -10.54 -1.12 13.25
CA SER A 231 -9.99 -2.47 13.07
C SER A 231 -9.25 -2.95 14.31
N ASP A 232 -9.51 -4.20 14.73
CA ASP A 232 -8.71 -4.90 15.73
C ASP A 232 -7.32 -5.26 15.18
N LEU A 233 -7.21 -5.59 13.88
CA LEU A 233 -5.91 -5.77 13.23
C LEU A 233 -5.05 -4.50 13.30
N LEU A 234 -5.64 -3.30 13.21
CA LEU A 234 -4.90 -2.06 13.42
C LEU A 234 -4.45 -1.92 14.89
N GLN A 235 -5.27 -2.30 15.87
CA GLN A 235 -4.86 -2.27 17.28
C GLN A 235 -3.73 -3.28 17.57
N ILE A 236 -3.76 -4.45 16.94
CA ILE A 236 -2.64 -5.41 16.95
C ILE A 236 -1.40 -4.79 16.31
N ALA A 237 -1.51 -4.17 15.13
CA ALA A 237 -0.38 -3.51 14.47
C ALA A 237 0.20 -2.35 15.32
N LYS A 238 -0.65 -1.60 16.04
CA LYS A 238 -0.23 -0.57 17.01
C LYS A 238 0.62 -1.13 18.15
N ARG A 239 0.24 -2.29 18.71
CA ARG A 239 1.01 -2.93 19.80
C ARG A 239 2.23 -3.74 19.33
N MET A 240 2.26 -4.18 18.08
CA MET A 240 3.38 -4.95 17.54
C MET A 240 4.68 -4.15 17.61
N PRO A 241 5.79 -4.68 18.18
CA PRO A 241 7.10 -4.05 18.06
C PRO A 241 7.54 -4.11 16.59
N LYS A 242 7.96 -2.97 16.04
CA LYS A 242 8.24 -2.83 14.59
C LYS A 242 9.72 -2.94 14.24
N GLY A 243 10.58 -3.03 15.25
CA GLY A 243 12.01 -2.82 15.08
C GLY A 243 12.28 -1.34 14.85
N THR A 244 12.77 -1.00 13.66
CA THR A 244 13.23 0.34 13.30
C THR A 244 12.36 0.98 12.22
N HIS A 245 12.48 2.30 12.05
CA HIS A 245 11.89 3.03 10.94
C HIS A 245 13.01 3.70 10.12
N LEU A 246 13.24 3.24 8.89
CA LEU A 246 14.41 3.59 8.09
C LEU A 246 14.18 4.66 7.01
N HIS A 247 12.92 5.01 6.74
CA HIS A 247 12.55 6.00 5.73
C HIS A 247 11.41 6.90 6.20
N LEU A 248 11.78 8.06 6.74
CA LEU A 248 10.87 9.06 7.27
C LEU A 248 11.43 10.47 7.06
N HIS A 249 10.62 11.38 6.50
CA HIS A 249 11.05 12.76 6.20
C HIS A 249 10.74 13.69 7.36
N PHE A 250 11.73 14.47 7.80
CA PHE A 250 11.67 15.19 9.08
C PHE A 250 10.43 16.08 9.24
N ASN A 251 9.93 16.71 8.18
CA ASN A 251 8.94 17.79 8.25
C ASN A 251 7.48 17.35 8.55
N THR A 252 7.16 16.05 8.52
CA THR A 252 5.77 15.55 8.52
C THR A 252 5.53 14.44 9.55
N GLN A 253 6.35 14.40 10.60
CA GLN A 253 6.31 13.40 11.67
C GLN A 253 5.32 13.74 12.79
N LEU A 254 4.83 14.97 12.88
CA LEU A 254 3.72 15.35 13.79
C LEU A 254 2.51 15.95 13.05
N PRO A 255 1.29 15.85 13.62
CA PRO A 255 0.09 16.40 13.01
C PRO A 255 0.14 17.93 12.81
N PRO A 256 -0.37 18.45 11.68
CA PRO A 256 -0.40 19.89 11.41
C PRO A 256 -1.21 20.67 12.44
N GLU A 257 -2.23 20.05 13.05
CA GLU A 257 -3.04 20.60 14.14
C GLU A 257 -2.18 21.03 15.32
N ARG A 258 -1.17 20.23 15.69
CA ARG A 258 -0.25 20.54 16.79
C ARG A 258 0.65 21.74 16.46
N LEU A 259 1.23 21.74 15.26
CA LEU A 259 2.07 22.84 14.77
C LEU A 259 1.29 24.17 14.66
N ILE A 260 0.07 24.13 14.14
CA ILE A 260 -0.83 25.31 14.05
C ILE A 260 -1.13 25.85 15.45
N ALA A 261 -1.38 24.99 16.43
CA ALA A 261 -1.66 25.41 17.80
C ALA A 261 -0.45 26.12 18.45
N HIS A 262 0.78 25.67 18.20
CA HIS A 262 1.99 26.39 18.63
C HIS A 262 2.18 27.74 17.92
N ALA A 263 1.88 27.83 16.62
CA ALA A 263 1.96 29.08 15.87
C ALA A 263 1.04 30.19 16.42
N ARG A 264 0.01 29.85 17.20
CA ARG A 264 -0.84 30.81 17.95
C ARG A 264 -0.03 31.59 18.99
N LYS A 265 0.99 30.97 19.60
CA LYS A 265 1.84 31.59 20.64
C LYS A 265 2.72 32.72 20.06
N LEU A 266 3.01 32.69 18.76
CA LEU A 266 3.86 33.67 18.05
C LEU A 266 3.05 34.76 17.32
N ALA A 267 2.02 35.32 17.96
CA ALA A 267 1.09 36.28 17.33
C ALA A 267 1.75 37.52 16.68
N GLY A 268 2.93 37.94 17.16
CA GLY A 268 3.68 39.08 16.63
C GLY A 268 4.75 38.73 15.57
N THR A 269 5.12 37.46 15.42
CA THR A 269 6.32 37.05 14.65
C THR A 269 6.11 35.85 13.72
N MET A 270 5.00 35.10 13.84
CA MET A 270 4.60 34.13 12.82
C MET A 270 3.86 34.85 11.69
N TYR A 271 4.35 34.68 10.46
CA TYR A 271 3.73 35.20 9.25
C TYR A 271 3.25 34.06 8.33
N ILE A 272 2.25 34.35 7.52
CA ILE A 272 1.81 33.53 6.39
C ILE A 272 1.91 34.35 5.10
N ARG A 273 2.17 33.68 3.98
CA ARG A 273 1.99 34.23 2.62
C ARG A 273 1.30 33.21 1.72
N SER A 274 0.79 33.68 0.59
CA SER A 274 0.27 32.84 -0.49
C SER A 274 0.98 33.12 -1.81
N ASP A 275 0.88 32.18 -2.76
CA ASP A 275 1.31 32.38 -4.15
C ASP A 275 0.35 33.28 -4.96
N ARG A 276 -0.80 33.68 -4.40
CA ARG A 276 -1.83 34.50 -5.04
C ARG A 276 -2.67 35.26 -4.02
N HIS A 277 -3.38 36.30 -4.46
CA HIS A 277 -4.33 37.00 -3.61
C HIS A 277 -5.56 36.13 -3.27
N LEU A 278 -6.09 36.26 -2.05
CA LEU A 278 -7.19 35.45 -1.52
C LEU A 278 -8.54 36.19 -1.59
N GLY A 279 -8.80 36.88 -2.70
CA GLY A 279 -10.04 37.62 -2.91
C GLY A 279 -11.21 36.81 -3.50
N THR A 280 -11.00 35.54 -3.87
CA THR A 280 -12.02 34.70 -4.54
C THR A 280 -11.95 33.24 -4.07
N ALA A 281 -13.09 32.53 -4.11
CA ALA A 281 -13.16 31.12 -3.73
C ALA A 281 -12.24 30.21 -4.58
N ASP A 282 -12.04 30.53 -5.86
CA ASP A 282 -11.11 29.81 -6.74
C ASP A 282 -9.66 29.99 -6.28
N ASN A 283 -9.27 31.19 -5.84
CA ASN A 283 -7.96 31.43 -5.28
C ASN A 283 -7.78 30.72 -3.93
N PHE A 284 -8.77 30.72 -3.03
CA PHE A 284 -8.69 29.92 -1.80
C PHE A 284 -8.54 28.41 -2.08
N ASN A 285 -9.10 27.89 -3.18
CA ASN A 285 -8.89 26.51 -3.58
C ASN A 285 -7.46 26.28 -4.10
N LYS A 286 -6.98 27.12 -5.03
CA LYS A 286 -5.70 26.96 -5.73
C LYS A 286 -4.47 27.50 -5.00
N ALA A 287 -4.64 28.27 -3.94
CA ALA A 287 -3.56 28.92 -3.22
C ALA A 287 -2.61 27.93 -2.56
N GLU A 288 -1.31 28.10 -2.86
CA GLU A 288 -0.24 27.55 -2.05
C GLU A 288 0.06 28.52 -0.90
N ILE A 289 0.44 27.98 0.27
CA ILE A 289 0.77 28.76 1.45
C ILE A 289 2.16 28.42 1.99
N VAL A 290 2.80 29.40 2.60
CA VAL A 290 4.06 29.24 3.33
C VAL A 290 3.97 30.02 4.63
N PHE A 291 4.41 29.41 5.72
CA PHE A 291 4.60 30.06 7.02
C PHE A 291 6.08 30.41 7.22
N GLU A 292 6.38 31.44 8.01
CA GLU A 292 7.76 31.76 8.41
C GLU A 292 7.74 32.61 9.68
N VAL A 293 8.69 32.37 10.60
CA VAL A 293 8.95 33.29 11.71
C VAL A 293 9.84 34.43 11.22
N ARG A 294 9.37 35.67 11.39
CA ARG A 294 10.05 36.90 10.94
C ARG A 294 9.99 37.96 12.04
N PRO A 295 10.91 38.95 12.04
CA PRO A 295 10.84 40.08 12.96
C PRO A 295 9.47 40.76 12.98
N ASN A 296 9.04 41.24 14.15
CA ASN A 296 7.76 41.94 14.32
C ASN A 296 7.67 43.26 13.52
N THR A 297 8.81 43.79 13.07
CA THR A 297 8.96 44.95 12.18
C THR A 297 8.75 44.64 10.69
N THR A 298 8.56 43.36 10.32
CA THR A 298 8.31 42.98 8.92
C THR A 298 7.03 43.66 8.40
N PRO A 299 7.07 44.34 7.24
CA PRO A 299 5.87 44.93 6.65
C PRO A 299 4.79 43.89 6.38
N GLU A 300 3.54 44.23 6.69
CA GLU A 300 2.37 43.42 6.32
C GLU A 300 1.80 43.88 4.97
N SER A 301 1.21 42.94 4.23
CA SER A 301 0.51 43.17 2.98
C SER A 301 -0.83 42.46 3.00
N ASP A 302 -1.89 43.16 2.57
CA ASP A 302 -3.25 42.60 2.58
C ASP A 302 -3.38 41.48 1.53
N ILE A 303 -3.28 40.25 2.00
CA ILE A 303 -3.38 39.03 1.20
C ILE A 303 -4.74 38.84 0.52
N PHE A 304 -5.80 39.49 1.00
CA PHE A 304 -7.13 39.41 0.40
C PHE A 304 -7.33 40.44 -0.72
N SER A 305 -6.55 41.52 -0.73
CA SER A 305 -6.59 42.58 -1.73
C SER A 305 -6.22 42.10 -3.13
N PRO A 306 -6.93 42.52 -4.19
CA PRO A 306 -6.50 42.30 -5.59
C PRO A 306 -5.12 42.89 -5.92
N ASN A 307 -4.60 43.82 -5.11
CA ASN A 307 -3.28 44.44 -5.28
C ASN A 307 -2.16 43.69 -4.52
N TYR A 308 -2.43 42.53 -3.94
CA TYR A 308 -1.43 41.70 -3.26
C TYR A 308 -0.33 41.22 -4.22
N ASP A 309 0.91 41.58 -3.93
CA ASP A 309 2.08 41.15 -4.68
C ASP A 309 2.62 39.81 -4.13
N SER A 310 2.31 38.72 -4.83
CA SER A 310 2.81 37.38 -4.50
C SER A 310 4.15 37.03 -5.15
N LEU A 311 4.70 37.93 -5.97
CA LEU A 311 5.95 37.71 -6.68
C LEU A 311 7.15 38.09 -5.78
N PRO A 312 8.30 37.43 -5.95
CA PRO A 312 9.52 37.88 -5.31
C PRO A 312 9.98 39.23 -5.90
N VAL A 313 10.66 40.03 -5.08
CA VAL A 313 11.22 41.32 -5.49
C VAL A 313 12.14 41.15 -6.70
N GLU A 314 12.00 42.03 -7.68
CA GLU A 314 12.78 41.98 -8.92
C GLU A 314 14.28 41.94 -8.65
N GLY A 315 14.99 41.03 -9.33
CA GLY A 315 16.41 40.75 -9.10
C GLY A 315 16.71 39.77 -7.95
N ASN A 316 15.78 39.50 -7.02
CA ASN A 316 15.99 38.56 -5.92
C ASN A 316 14.84 37.55 -5.75
N LYS A 317 14.96 36.39 -6.40
CA LYS A 317 13.98 35.28 -6.37
C LYS A 317 13.67 34.69 -4.98
N LYS A 318 14.37 35.11 -3.91
CA LYS A 318 14.13 34.68 -2.52
C LYS A 318 13.48 35.76 -1.65
N ASP A 319 13.41 37.02 -2.11
CA ASP A 319 12.87 38.12 -1.32
C ASP A 319 11.36 38.24 -1.57
N PHE A 320 10.56 37.82 -0.58
CA PHE A 320 9.10 37.95 -0.57
C PHE A 320 8.63 39.00 0.47
N SER A 321 9.46 40.01 0.77
CA SER A 321 9.19 41.02 1.82
C SER A 321 7.86 41.78 1.66
N ARG A 322 7.24 41.76 0.47
CA ARG A 322 5.95 42.40 0.13
C ARG A 322 4.76 41.44 0.11
N SER A 323 4.94 40.18 0.52
CA SER A 323 3.93 39.13 0.39
C SER A 323 3.45 38.59 1.75
N TRP A 324 3.96 39.09 2.87
CA TRP A 324 3.67 38.53 4.20
C TRP A 324 2.53 39.26 4.92
N ILE A 325 1.76 38.51 5.70
CA ILE A 325 0.80 39.02 6.69
C ILE A 325 1.00 38.24 8.00
N ARG A 326 0.86 38.87 9.17
CA ARG A 326 0.96 38.13 10.44
C ARG A 326 -0.16 37.09 10.51
N TRP A 327 0.16 35.92 11.03
CA TRP A 327 -0.80 34.82 11.16
C TRP A 327 -2.02 35.22 12.01
N ALA A 328 -1.81 36.00 13.08
CA ALA A 328 -2.90 36.54 13.89
C ALA A 328 -3.80 37.51 13.09
N THR A 329 -3.22 38.43 12.32
CA THR A 329 -3.98 39.36 11.44
C THR A 329 -4.77 38.58 10.39
N PHE A 330 -4.14 37.59 9.75
CA PHE A 330 -4.78 36.74 8.75
C PHE A 330 -6.01 36.01 9.29
N ARG A 331 -5.89 35.37 10.46
CA ARG A 331 -7.00 34.66 11.11
C ARG A 331 -8.17 35.59 11.45
N GLN A 332 -7.89 36.81 11.94
CA GLN A 332 -8.91 37.81 12.26
C GLN A 332 -9.62 38.35 11.02
N ALA A 333 -8.90 38.54 9.92
CA ALA A 333 -9.44 39.02 8.65
C ALA A 333 -10.04 37.89 7.77
N PHE A 334 -9.94 36.63 8.18
CA PHE A 334 -10.35 35.49 7.35
C PHE A 334 -11.87 35.50 7.11
N PRO A 335 -12.32 35.47 5.84
CA PRO A 335 -13.74 35.61 5.52
C PRO A 335 -14.58 34.41 5.96
N ASN A 336 -15.74 34.71 6.56
CA ASN A 336 -16.74 33.70 6.89
C ASN A 336 -17.38 33.09 5.64
N GLY A 337 -17.57 31.77 5.62
CA GLY A 337 -18.28 31.06 4.54
C GLY A 337 -17.45 30.73 3.30
N VAL A 338 -16.14 31.03 3.29
CA VAL A 338 -15.25 30.62 2.19
C VAL A 338 -14.93 29.13 2.26
N GLY A 339 -15.36 28.38 1.23
CA GLY A 339 -14.71 27.14 0.79
C GLY A 339 -14.76 25.92 1.72
N LEU A 340 -15.19 26.04 2.98
CA LEU A 340 -15.16 24.92 3.94
C LEU A 340 -16.11 23.76 3.58
N ASN A 341 -16.94 23.90 2.54
CA ASN A 341 -17.86 22.88 2.05
C ASN A 341 -17.18 21.58 1.58
N SER A 342 -15.87 21.62 1.28
CA SER A 342 -15.03 20.44 0.98
C SER A 342 -14.05 20.09 2.11
N ILE A 343 -14.08 20.80 3.24
CA ILE A 343 -13.44 20.35 4.48
C ILE A 343 -14.34 19.29 5.07
N GLU A 344 -14.23 18.09 4.49
CA GLU A 344 -14.65 16.85 5.11
C GLU A 344 -14.17 16.84 6.57
N THR A 345 -15.12 16.87 7.50
CA THR A 345 -14.89 16.51 8.90
C THR A 345 -14.63 14.99 9.05
N GLU A 346 -14.44 14.27 7.94
CA GLU A 346 -14.29 12.82 7.84
C GLU A 346 -12.91 12.30 8.26
N THR A 347 -11.89 13.15 8.43
CA THR A 347 -10.62 12.66 8.99
C THR A 347 -10.78 12.47 10.50
N GLY A 348 -10.98 11.22 10.92
CA GLY A 348 -11.20 10.75 12.30
C GLY A 348 -10.06 10.96 13.29
N TRP A 349 -9.31 12.06 13.18
CA TRP A 349 -8.35 12.53 14.17
C TRP A 349 -9.06 13.21 15.37
N GLN A 350 -10.13 12.59 15.87
CA GLN A 350 -10.65 12.90 17.20
C GLN A 350 -9.73 12.32 18.28
N ASP A 351 -9.00 11.25 17.95
CA ASP A 351 -8.01 10.59 18.81
C ASP A 351 -6.60 11.23 18.68
N LEU A 352 -6.48 12.56 18.82
CA LEU A 352 -5.27 13.05 19.48
C LEU A 352 -5.45 12.66 20.95
N PRO A 353 -4.53 11.91 21.58
CA PRO A 353 -4.69 11.55 22.98
C PRO A 353 -4.76 12.81 23.84
N GLU A 354 -5.85 12.97 24.60
CA GLU A 354 -5.96 14.03 25.63
C GLU A 354 -4.84 13.89 26.68
N GLU A 355 -4.34 12.66 26.85
CA GLU A 355 -3.29 12.29 27.77
C GLU A 355 -1.89 12.52 27.13
N HIS A 356 -1.03 13.26 27.86
CA HIS A 356 0.36 13.67 27.57
C HIS A 356 0.62 15.08 27.03
N CYS A 357 -0.39 15.91 26.78
CA CYS A 357 -0.16 17.31 26.39
C CYS A 357 0.26 18.20 27.58
N GLN A 358 1.56 18.21 27.92
CA GLN A 358 2.16 19.01 29.01
C GLN A 358 2.00 20.54 28.84
N ASP A 359 1.60 21.02 27.66
CA ASP A 359 1.67 22.43 27.27
C ASP A 359 0.31 23.16 27.21
N HIS A 360 -0.76 22.48 27.63
CA HIS A 360 -2.13 23.01 27.79
C HIS A 360 -2.76 23.65 26.53
N LEU A 361 -2.31 23.27 25.33
CA LEU A 361 -2.91 23.73 24.07
C LEU A 361 -4.19 22.96 23.70
N ASP A 362 -5.20 23.69 23.20
CA ASP A 362 -6.38 23.09 22.58
C ASP A 362 -6.11 22.78 21.10
N TYR A 363 -5.74 21.53 20.84
CA TYR A 363 -5.43 21.02 19.51
C TYR A 363 -6.68 20.70 18.66
N HIS A 364 -7.84 20.53 19.28
CA HIS A 364 -9.06 20.06 18.60
C HIS A 364 -9.92 21.22 18.07
N LYS A 365 -9.83 22.41 18.67
CA LYS A 365 -10.55 23.61 18.19
C LYS A 365 -9.71 24.39 17.18
N LEU A 366 -9.80 24.03 15.90
CA LEU A 366 -9.33 24.86 14.79
C LEU A 366 -10.42 25.85 14.32
N ASP A 367 -10.06 27.11 14.08
CA ASP A 367 -10.95 28.08 13.43
C ASP A 367 -11.05 27.89 11.90
N ASN A 368 -11.74 28.80 11.19
CA ASN A 368 -11.94 28.71 9.74
C ASN A 368 -10.64 28.84 8.94
N ALA A 369 -9.74 29.74 9.35
CA ALA A 369 -8.45 29.97 8.69
C ALA A 369 -7.49 28.79 8.96
N GLU A 370 -7.49 28.28 10.18
CA GLU A 370 -6.71 27.14 10.62
C GLU A 370 -7.13 25.85 9.90
N ARG A 371 -8.45 25.58 9.79
CA ARG A 371 -8.97 24.44 9.02
C ARG A 371 -8.61 24.52 7.54
N TRP A 372 -8.74 25.70 6.93
CA TRP A 372 -8.32 25.92 5.54
C TRP A 372 -6.82 25.72 5.34
N ALA A 373 -5.98 26.23 6.24
CA ALA A 373 -4.54 26.07 6.17
C ALA A 373 -4.13 24.59 6.33
N ARG A 374 -4.71 23.89 7.31
CA ARG A 374 -4.55 22.44 7.50
C ARG A 374 -4.91 21.65 6.25
N GLU A 375 -5.99 22.01 5.55
CA GLU A 375 -6.38 21.39 4.29
C GLU A 375 -5.32 21.60 3.18
N LYS A 376 -4.44 22.61 3.26
CA LYS A 376 -3.30 22.77 2.33
C LYS A 376 -2.07 21.95 2.73
N MET A 377 -2.01 21.48 3.98
CA MET A 377 -0.88 20.73 4.52
C MET A 377 -0.93 19.23 4.22
N ILE A 378 -2.14 18.65 4.14
CA ILE A 378 -2.34 17.20 3.98
C ILE A 378 -2.91 16.80 2.61
N VAL A 379 -2.75 15.52 2.27
CA VAL A 379 -3.46 14.87 1.16
C VAL A 379 -4.84 14.41 1.65
N THR A 380 -5.87 15.13 1.21
CA THR A 380 -7.27 14.79 1.49
C THR A 380 -7.81 13.73 0.53
N ARG A 381 -8.83 12.97 0.96
CA ARG A 381 -9.55 11.97 0.14
C ARG A 381 -10.01 12.56 -1.20
N HIS A 382 -10.64 13.74 -1.16
CA HIS A 382 -11.15 14.40 -2.36
C HIS A 382 -10.04 14.86 -3.34
N ARG A 383 -8.82 15.15 -2.87
CA ARG A 383 -7.68 15.45 -3.76
C ARG A 383 -6.99 14.18 -4.25
N ALA A 384 -6.86 13.17 -3.39
CA ALA A 384 -6.22 11.91 -3.73
C ALA A 384 -6.95 11.18 -4.87
N TYR A 385 -8.29 11.12 -4.84
CA TYR A 385 -9.05 10.24 -5.74
C TYR A 385 -9.99 10.95 -6.71
N HIS A 386 -9.76 12.23 -7.00
CA HIS A 386 -10.53 12.96 -8.00
C HIS A 386 -10.30 12.42 -9.43
N ASP A 387 -11.34 12.32 -10.26
CA ASP A 387 -11.26 11.76 -11.63
C ASP A 387 -10.29 12.50 -12.58
N ARG A 388 -9.90 13.73 -12.22
CA ARG A 388 -8.89 14.54 -12.95
C ARG A 388 -7.52 14.56 -12.29
N GLN A 389 -7.31 13.81 -11.22
CA GLN A 389 -6.02 13.74 -10.55
C GLN A 389 -5.01 13.00 -11.43
N THR A 390 -3.75 13.39 -11.32
CA THR A 390 -2.62 12.80 -12.04
C THR A 390 -1.42 12.69 -11.10
N THR A 391 -0.43 11.86 -11.40
CA THR A 391 0.83 11.78 -10.66
C THR A 391 1.47 13.16 -10.43
N ASN A 392 1.45 14.04 -11.44
CA ASN A 392 1.95 15.42 -11.31
C ASN A 392 1.10 16.30 -10.37
N GLY A 393 -0.22 16.12 -10.35
CA GLY A 393 -1.11 16.84 -9.43
C GLY A 393 -1.03 16.33 -8.00
N ALA A 394 -0.87 15.01 -7.80
CA ALA A 394 -0.58 14.41 -6.51
C ALA A 394 0.75 14.94 -5.94
N TRP A 395 1.81 14.94 -6.76
CA TRP A 395 3.08 15.59 -6.41
C TRP A 395 2.95 17.09 -6.16
N ALA A 396 2.05 17.82 -6.84
CA ALA A 396 1.81 19.23 -6.55
C ALA A 396 1.23 19.42 -5.14
N CYS A 397 0.20 18.64 -4.77
CA CYS A 397 -0.36 18.65 -3.41
C CYS A 397 0.68 18.25 -2.34
N PHE A 398 1.49 17.23 -2.59
CA PHE A 398 2.59 16.82 -1.69
C PHE A 398 3.61 17.95 -1.48
N ASN A 399 4.05 18.57 -2.58
CA ASN A 399 5.03 19.67 -2.55
C ASN A 399 4.46 20.94 -1.88
N GLN A 400 3.16 21.21 -2.02
CA GLN A 400 2.46 22.27 -1.30
C GLN A 400 2.44 21.99 0.21
N GLY A 401 2.05 20.78 0.60
CA GLY A 401 1.93 20.38 2.00
C GLY A 401 3.27 20.46 2.75
N THR A 402 4.30 19.83 2.20
CA THR A 402 5.67 19.85 2.77
C THR A 402 6.26 21.26 2.91
N ARG A 403 5.95 22.20 2.00
CA ARG A 403 6.32 23.62 2.13
C ARG A 403 5.59 24.31 3.29
N ALA A 404 4.30 24.04 3.48
CA ALA A 404 3.51 24.62 4.55
C ALA A 404 3.96 24.08 5.94
N PHE A 405 4.20 22.77 6.06
CA PHE A 405 4.77 22.14 7.26
C PHE A 405 6.10 22.79 7.69
N LYS A 406 7.05 22.90 6.76
CA LYS A 406 8.39 23.46 7.01
C LYS A 406 8.34 24.81 7.75
N GLY A 407 7.44 25.70 7.33
CA GLY A 407 7.31 27.04 7.91
C GLY A 407 6.85 27.06 9.38
N LEU A 408 6.14 26.04 9.82
CA LEU A 408 5.61 25.94 11.18
C LEU A 408 6.54 25.18 12.15
N LEU A 409 7.58 24.51 11.65
CA LEU A 409 8.56 23.76 12.46
C LEU A 409 10.00 24.31 12.36
N ASN A 410 10.30 25.19 11.42
CA ASN A 410 11.61 25.82 11.26
C ASN A 410 11.78 27.08 12.14
N TYR A 411 11.71 26.94 13.46
CA TYR A 411 12.23 27.95 14.40
C TYR A 411 12.67 27.32 15.73
N LYS A 412 13.55 28.01 16.47
CA LYS A 412 14.33 27.46 17.60
C LYS A 412 13.52 26.68 18.64
N SER A 413 12.45 27.26 19.20
CA SER A 413 11.69 26.56 20.26
C SER A 413 10.86 25.40 19.72
N ILE A 414 10.17 25.57 18.59
CA ILE A 414 9.34 24.50 18.02
C ILE A 414 10.21 23.36 17.52
N TYR A 415 11.38 23.62 16.96
CA TYR A 415 12.28 22.58 16.46
C TYR A 415 12.69 21.63 17.61
N ARG A 416 13.00 22.18 18.79
CA ARG A 416 13.27 21.39 19.99
C ARG A 416 12.05 20.58 20.44
N TRP A 417 10.91 21.25 20.62
CA TRP A 417 9.66 20.58 21.02
C TRP A 417 9.28 19.45 20.04
N TYR A 418 9.40 19.72 18.74
CA TYR A 418 9.07 18.82 17.65
C TYR A 418 9.93 17.57 17.67
N VAL A 419 11.24 17.69 17.93
CA VAL A 419 12.11 16.51 18.08
C VAL A 419 11.66 15.65 19.26
N GLY A 420 11.42 16.24 20.43
CA GLY A 420 10.98 15.49 21.62
C GLY A 420 9.65 14.76 21.42
N GLU A 421 8.67 15.44 20.84
CA GLU A 421 7.34 14.88 20.55
C GLU A 421 7.35 13.85 19.41
N MET A 422 8.19 14.04 18.39
CA MET A 422 8.42 13.05 17.34
C MET A 422 9.02 11.76 17.92
N ILE A 423 10.00 11.87 18.84
CA ILE A 423 10.54 10.69 19.53
C ILE A 423 9.45 9.99 20.35
N GLN A 424 8.60 10.74 21.06
CA GLN A 424 7.45 10.16 21.76
C GLN A 424 6.52 9.42 20.80
N SER A 425 6.18 10.03 19.65
CA SER A 425 5.33 9.39 18.63
C SER A 425 5.95 8.11 18.04
N LEU A 426 7.28 7.99 17.99
CA LEU A 426 7.97 6.76 17.56
C LEU A 426 7.84 5.66 18.63
N ILE A 427 8.02 6.02 19.91
CA ILE A 427 7.85 5.13 21.06
C ILE A 427 6.41 4.60 21.13
N ASP A 428 5.42 5.49 20.99
CA ASP A 428 4.00 5.17 21.02
C ASP A 428 3.60 4.20 19.88
N ASP A 429 4.19 4.37 18.69
CA ASP A 429 4.04 3.47 17.53
C ASP A 429 4.98 2.25 17.61
N ARG A 430 5.66 2.00 18.75
CA ARG A 430 6.52 0.83 19.04
C ARG A 430 7.73 0.68 18.10
N ILE A 431 8.44 1.79 17.87
CA ILE A 431 9.66 1.89 17.07
C ILE A 431 10.85 2.21 18.00
N MET A 432 11.87 1.33 18.02
CA MET A 432 13.00 1.45 18.97
C MET A 432 14.19 2.28 18.46
N TYR A 433 14.18 2.64 17.17
CA TYR A 433 15.24 3.37 16.46
C TYR A 433 14.72 3.95 15.14
N ALA A 434 15.22 5.12 14.72
CA ALA A 434 14.80 5.75 13.46
C ALA A 434 15.92 6.46 12.69
N GLU A 435 15.81 6.50 11.35
CA GLU A 435 16.71 7.23 10.44
C GLU A 435 15.96 8.34 9.67
N LEU A 436 16.11 9.57 10.15
CA LEU A 436 15.39 10.74 9.66
C LEU A 436 16.06 11.38 8.45
N ARG A 437 15.22 11.88 7.54
CA ARG A 437 15.59 12.62 6.34
C ARG A 437 15.21 14.11 6.44
N PRO A 438 16.01 14.97 7.10
CA PRO A 438 15.83 16.41 7.09
C PRO A 438 16.39 17.05 5.82
N MET A 439 15.64 17.98 5.23
CA MET A 439 16.09 18.73 4.06
C MET A 439 16.91 19.96 4.46
N LEU A 440 18.23 19.77 4.56
CA LEU A 440 19.19 20.73 5.11
C LEU A 440 19.66 21.80 4.09
N LEU A 441 18.81 22.18 3.14
CA LEU A 441 19.15 23.20 2.14
C LEU A 441 19.18 24.62 2.74
N ASP A 442 18.29 24.91 3.71
CA ASP A 442 18.32 26.15 4.47
C ASP A 442 19.30 25.99 5.63
N LYS A 443 20.42 26.74 5.58
CA LYS A 443 21.55 26.55 6.51
C LYS A 443 21.30 27.02 7.95
N THR A 444 20.16 27.66 8.19
CA THR A 444 19.76 28.24 9.46
C THR A 444 18.25 28.22 9.63
N ILE A 445 17.76 28.13 10.87
CA ILE A 445 16.38 28.45 11.25
C ILE A 445 16.36 29.67 12.21
N PRO A 446 15.34 30.54 12.17
CA PRO A 446 15.25 31.69 13.07
C PRO A 446 14.98 31.30 14.54
N SER A 447 15.29 32.22 15.47
CA SER A 447 14.67 32.27 16.79
C SER A 447 13.19 32.66 16.71
N ASP A 448 12.45 32.44 17.78
CA ASP A 448 11.02 32.75 17.94
C ASP A 448 10.64 34.22 17.67
N ASP A 449 11.59 35.14 17.85
CA ASP A 449 11.44 36.58 17.56
C ASP A 449 11.88 36.97 16.12
N GLY A 450 12.47 36.03 15.37
CA GLY A 450 13.01 36.24 14.03
C GLY A 450 14.37 36.94 13.96
N MET A 451 15.06 37.14 15.09
CA MET A 451 16.26 37.99 15.17
C MET A 451 17.59 37.23 15.17
N GLU A 452 17.66 36.05 15.79
CA GLU A 452 18.84 35.16 15.77
C GLU A 452 18.69 34.08 14.69
N LEU A 453 19.82 33.53 14.23
CA LEU A 453 19.88 32.40 13.32
C LEU A 453 20.57 31.20 13.99
N VAL A 454 19.90 30.06 13.98
CA VAL A 454 20.36 28.78 14.54
C VAL A 454 20.86 27.91 13.39
N ASP A 455 22.18 27.74 13.28
CA ASP A 455 22.80 26.93 12.22
C ASP A 455 22.54 25.42 12.37
N HIS A 456 22.94 24.64 11.35
CA HIS A 456 22.83 23.18 11.38
C HIS A 456 23.52 22.53 12.58
N SER A 457 24.65 23.06 13.06
CA SER A 457 25.36 22.44 14.18
C SER A 457 24.61 22.62 15.49
N ALA A 458 23.99 23.78 15.69
CA ALA A 458 23.08 24.01 16.80
C ALA A 458 21.80 23.16 16.65
N GLN A 459 21.28 22.96 15.44
CA GLN A 459 20.15 22.04 15.19
C GLN A 459 20.50 20.57 15.50
N MET A 460 21.70 20.10 15.15
CA MET A 460 22.17 18.75 15.51
C MET A 460 22.37 18.59 17.02
N ASN A 461 22.88 19.62 17.72
CA ASN A 461 22.95 19.62 19.18
C ASN A 461 21.55 19.50 19.82
N ILE A 462 20.55 20.25 19.32
CA ILE A 462 19.16 20.14 19.82
C ILE A 462 18.65 18.70 19.66
N ILE A 463 18.95 18.03 18.54
CA ILE A 463 18.57 16.62 18.34
C ILE A 463 19.21 15.72 19.39
N LEU A 464 20.53 15.81 19.60
CA LEU A 464 21.25 15.00 20.59
C LEU A 464 20.75 15.24 22.02
N GLU A 465 20.47 16.48 22.38
CA GLU A 465 19.97 16.85 23.70
C GLU A 465 18.57 16.28 23.98
N GLU A 466 17.64 16.34 23.03
CA GLU A 466 16.30 15.77 23.22
C GLU A 466 16.29 14.24 23.17
N VAL A 467 17.19 13.61 22.37
CA VAL A 467 17.41 12.16 22.42
C VAL A 467 17.92 11.74 23.79
N GLN A 468 19.01 12.35 24.29
CA GLN A 468 19.57 12.02 25.61
C GLN A 468 18.53 12.21 26.72
N LYS A 469 17.83 13.34 26.72
CA LYS A 469 16.75 13.64 27.68
C LYS A 469 15.66 12.58 27.69
N LYS A 470 15.19 12.10 26.54
CA LYS A 470 14.18 11.03 26.48
C LYS A 470 14.75 9.68 26.92
N GLN A 471 16.00 9.38 26.60
CA GLN A 471 16.67 8.16 27.07
C GLN A 471 16.87 8.15 28.59
N ASP A 472 17.23 9.30 29.19
CA ASP A 472 17.33 9.47 30.64
C ASP A 472 15.97 9.29 31.32
N GLU A 473 14.90 9.85 30.74
CA GLU A 473 13.51 9.69 31.19
C GLU A 473 13.08 8.22 31.15
N LEU A 474 13.28 7.53 30.02
CA LEU A 474 12.98 6.11 29.87
C LEU A 474 13.82 5.25 30.81
N GLN A 475 15.10 5.56 31.01
CA GLN A 475 15.97 4.86 31.94
C GLN A 475 15.49 5.01 33.39
N TRP A 476 15.00 6.19 33.78
CA TRP A 476 14.40 6.41 35.10
C TRP A 476 13.09 5.63 35.29
N MET A 477 12.30 5.44 34.22
CA MET A 477 11.09 4.62 34.22
C MET A 477 11.35 3.10 34.03
N ASN A 478 12.60 2.68 33.87
CA ASN A 478 12.99 1.31 33.49
C ASN A 478 12.35 0.83 32.15
N MET A 479 12.21 1.76 31.20
CA MET A 479 11.65 1.58 29.86
C MET A 479 12.67 1.91 28.74
N LEU A 480 13.97 1.96 29.02
CA LEU A 480 15.00 2.29 28.01
C LEU A 480 14.94 1.37 26.78
N SER A 481 14.45 0.12 26.93
CA SER A 481 14.25 -0.81 25.81
C SER A 481 13.28 -0.31 24.73
N ASP A 482 12.45 0.68 25.04
CA ASP A 482 11.47 1.21 24.10
C ASP A 482 12.11 2.21 23.11
N PHE A 483 13.27 2.81 23.45
CA PHE A 483 14.06 3.67 22.54
C PHE A 483 15.58 3.70 22.87
N PRO A 484 16.27 2.54 22.86
CA PRO A 484 17.63 2.42 23.40
C PRO A 484 18.72 2.99 22.48
N PHE A 485 18.46 3.16 21.17
CA PHE A 485 19.48 3.57 20.19
C PHE A 485 19.34 5.01 19.67
N GLY A 486 18.33 5.75 20.14
CA GLY A 486 18.08 7.11 19.66
C GLY A 486 17.65 7.15 18.19
N LEU A 487 18.15 8.15 17.46
CA LEU A 487 17.89 8.35 16.04
C LEU A 487 19.14 8.81 15.31
N LYS A 488 19.20 8.61 13.99
CA LYS A 488 20.27 9.12 13.12
C LYS A 488 19.70 9.94 11.95
N ILE A 489 20.57 10.71 11.30
CA ILE A 489 20.25 11.69 10.27
C ILE A 489 20.89 11.28 8.94
N ILE A 490 20.06 11.13 7.92
CA ILE A 490 20.44 11.02 6.51
C ILE A 490 20.34 12.42 5.89
N TYR A 491 21.47 13.00 5.49
CA TYR A 491 21.51 14.34 4.91
C TYR A 491 20.77 14.38 3.57
N CYS A 492 19.69 15.14 3.46
CA CYS A 492 18.87 15.16 2.26
C CYS A 492 18.99 16.45 1.46
N THR A 493 19.24 16.29 0.16
CA THR A 493 19.36 17.37 -0.82
C THR A 493 18.30 17.22 -1.91
N PRO A 494 17.54 18.27 -2.30
CA PRO A 494 16.56 18.14 -3.36
C PRO A 494 17.23 18.01 -4.74
N ARG A 495 16.88 16.97 -5.52
CA ARG A 495 17.50 16.66 -6.83
C ARG A 495 17.38 17.76 -7.89
N SER A 496 16.55 18.79 -7.66
CA SER A 496 16.38 19.93 -8.57
C SER A 496 17.55 20.93 -8.60
N ILE A 497 18.48 20.89 -7.64
CA ILE A 497 19.60 21.85 -7.54
C ILE A 497 20.64 21.71 -8.66
N SER A 498 21.52 22.70 -8.85
CA SER A 498 22.63 22.60 -9.82
C SER A 498 23.80 21.77 -9.28
N PRO A 499 24.67 21.20 -10.13
CA PRO A 499 25.85 20.44 -9.69
C PRO A 499 26.78 21.24 -8.78
N GLU A 500 26.95 22.55 -9.02
CA GLU A 500 27.80 23.41 -8.19
C GLU A 500 27.22 23.66 -6.79
N LEU A 501 25.90 23.55 -6.65
CA LEU A 501 25.25 23.53 -5.34
C LEU A 501 25.37 22.13 -4.73
N MET A 502 25.25 21.06 -5.52
CA MET A 502 25.43 19.68 -5.04
C MET A 502 26.80 19.47 -4.39
N THR A 503 27.88 19.97 -5.00
CA THR A 503 29.23 19.93 -4.40
C THR A 503 29.28 20.60 -3.03
N LYS A 504 28.54 21.71 -2.83
CA LYS A 504 28.48 22.44 -1.54
C LYS A 504 27.64 21.70 -0.51
N GLU A 505 26.54 21.07 -0.91
CA GLU A 505 25.71 20.26 -0.03
C GLU A 505 26.46 19.00 0.44
N LEU A 506 27.21 18.35 -0.46
CA LEU A 506 28.09 17.22 -0.16
C LEU A 506 29.22 17.61 0.79
N GLN A 507 29.90 18.75 0.56
CA GLN A 507 30.89 19.28 1.51
C GLN A 507 30.25 19.55 2.89
N ASN A 508 29.05 20.15 2.93
CA ASN A 508 28.36 20.42 4.18
C ASN A 508 27.93 19.14 4.91
N CYS A 509 27.58 18.08 4.19
CA CYS A 509 27.35 16.75 4.75
C CYS A 509 28.64 16.16 5.35
N LEU A 510 29.79 16.31 4.68
CA LEU A 510 31.09 15.88 5.19
C LEU A 510 31.50 16.63 6.46
N ASP A 511 31.32 17.95 6.48
CA ASP A 511 31.61 18.79 7.65
C ASP A 511 30.75 18.40 8.86
N LEU A 512 29.44 18.18 8.64
CA LEU A 512 28.54 17.69 9.69
C LEU A 512 28.89 16.26 10.13
N LYS A 513 29.27 15.36 9.22
CA LYS A 513 29.73 14.01 9.57
C LYS A 513 30.98 14.05 10.46
N LYS A 514 31.95 14.91 10.14
CA LYS A 514 33.18 15.08 10.94
C LYS A 514 32.89 15.64 12.33
N ARG A 515 31.86 16.48 12.47
CA ARG A 515 31.44 17.07 13.75
C ARG A 515 30.51 16.18 14.58
N PHE A 516 29.67 15.38 13.93
CA PHE A 516 28.66 14.52 14.55
C PHE A 516 28.72 13.09 13.96
N PRO A 517 29.83 12.35 14.20
CA PRO A 517 30.11 11.09 13.51
C PRO A 517 29.06 10.01 13.75
N ASP A 518 28.45 9.97 14.93
CA ASP A 518 27.46 8.95 15.30
C ASP A 518 26.03 9.32 14.86
N LEU A 519 25.77 10.61 14.64
CA LEU A 519 24.45 11.14 14.26
C LEU A 519 24.25 11.14 12.73
N ILE A 520 25.22 11.64 11.95
CA ILE A 520 25.10 11.67 10.48
C ILE A 520 25.41 10.27 9.93
N CYS A 521 24.39 9.55 9.47
CA CYS A 521 24.54 8.16 9.03
C CYS A 521 24.59 7.96 7.50
N GLY A 522 24.22 8.96 6.69
CA GLY A 522 24.21 8.83 5.23
C GLY A 522 23.79 10.09 4.47
N PHE A 523 23.64 9.95 3.15
CA PHE A 523 23.21 11.02 2.22
C PHE A 523 22.14 10.53 1.22
N ASP A 524 21.22 11.40 0.83
CA ASP A 524 20.11 11.09 -0.09
C ASP A 524 19.68 12.29 -0.98
N LEU A 525 19.12 11.98 -2.14
CA LEU A 525 18.59 12.89 -3.16
C LEU A 525 17.06 12.80 -3.23
N VAL A 526 16.38 13.79 -2.66
CA VAL A 526 14.92 13.77 -2.45
C VAL A 526 14.13 14.59 -3.49
N GLY A 527 12.83 14.33 -3.55
CA GLY A 527 11.86 15.02 -4.42
C GLY A 527 11.55 14.26 -5.71
N ALA A 528 10.43 14.64 -6.34
CA ALA A 528 9.79 13.90 -7.45
C ALA A 528 10.76 13.40 -8.52
N GLU A 529 10.80 12.06 -8.67
CA GLU A 529 11.78 11.34 -9.49
C GLU A 529 11.60 11.54 -11.00
N ASP A 530 10.37 11.71 -11.47
CA ASP A 530 10.03 11.94 -12.89
C ASP A 530 10.37 13.36 -13.41
N ARG A 531 11.18 14.13 -12.67
CA ARG A 531 11.64 15.47 -13.04
C ARG A 531 13.09 15.44 -13.54
N PRO A 532 13.53 16.42 -14.36
CA PRO A 532 14.92 16.49 -14.82
C PRO A 532 15.92 16.47 -13.64
N LYS A 533 17.03 15.75 -13.84
CA LYS A 533 18.09 15.40 -12.87
C LYS A 533 17.78 14.13 -12.07
N ASN A 534 18.09 13.02 -12.72
CA ASN A 534 18.43 11.73 -12.12
C ASN A 534 19.67 11.81 -11.21
N ILE A 535 19.98 10.72 -10.52
CA ILE A 535 21.21 10.52 -9.75
C ILE A 535 22.43 10.64 -10.67
N GLY A 536 22.38 10.06 -11.88
CA GLY A 536 23.45 10.12 -12.88
C GLY A 536 23.88 11.54 -13.28
N ALA A 537 23.00 12.53 -13.22
CA ALA A 537 23.34 13.94 -13.45
C ALA A 537 24.30 14.53 -12.39
N PHE A 538 24.50 13.83 -11.27
CA PHE A 538 25.43 14.16 -10.20
C PHE A 538 26.50 13.08 -9.99
N ALA A 539 26.64 12.12 -10.92
CA ALA A 539 27.53 10.97 -10.75
C ALA A 539 28.98 11.36 -10.46
N LYS A 540 29.47 12.45 -11.07
CA LYS A 540 30.81 12.98 -10.80
C LYS A 540 30.92 13.48 -9.35
N GLU A 541 30.01 14.33 -8.92
CA GLU A 541 29.99 14.92 -7.58
C GLU A 541 29.85 13.86 -6.49
N LEU A 542 29.01 12.84 -6.73
CA LEU A 542 28.79 11.73 -5.82
C LEU A 542 30.01 10.79 -5.72
N VAL A 543 30.68 10.48 -6.83
CA VAL A 543 31.95 9.72 -6.81
C VAL A 543 33.06 10.52 -6.11
N ASP A 544 33.22 11.80 -6.45
CA ASP A 544 34.19 12.67 -5.78
C ASP A 544 33.93 12.73 -4.25
N PHE A 545 32.67 12.76 -3.82
CA PHE A 545 32.30 12.71 -2.41
C PHE A 545 32.71 11.40 -1.73
N THR A 546 32.57 10.23 -2.38
CA THR A 546 33.05 8.97 -1.79
C THR A 546 34.56 9.02 -1.52
N HIS A 547 35.36 9.53 -2.47
CA HIS A 547 36.80 9.72 -2.26
C HIS A 547 37.11 10.77 -1.18
N MET A 548 36.32 11.84 -1.05
CA MET A 548 36.48 12.82 0.03
C MET A 548 36.22 12.19 1.41
N CYS A 549 35.18 11.36 1.55
CA CYS A 549 34.91 10.60 2.76
C CYS A 549 36.06 9.64 3.11
N GLU A 550 36.55 8.86 2.14
CA GLU A 550 37.70 7.95 2.32
C GLU A 550 38.96 8.68 2.78
N ASN A 551 39.30 9.82 2.15
CA ASN A 551 40.47 10.63 2.51
C ASN A 551 40.37 11.25 3.92
N GLU A 552 39.16 11.54 4.39
CA GLU A 552 38.88 12.08 5.73
C GLU A 552 38.67 10.97 6.78
N GLY A 553 38.77 9.69 6.41
CA GLY A 553 38.61 8.56 7.30
C GLY A 553 37.18 8.37 7.83
N VAL A 554 36.17 8.89 7.13
CA VAL A 554 34.75 8.78 7.52
C VAL A 554 33.95 7.98 6.49
N SER A 555 32.84 7.38 6.92
CA SER A 555 31.90 6.70 6.03
C SER A 555 30.55 7.42 6.01
N VAL A 556 30.11 7.82 4.82
CA VAL A 556 28.76 8.35 4.54
C VAL A 556 28.16 7.53 3.39
N PRO A 557 27.47 6.41 3.67
CA PRO A 557 26.78 5.65 2.64
C PRO A 557 25.63 6.45 2.02
N PHE A 558 25.24 6.07 0.80
CA PHE A 558 24.04 6.58 0.15
C PHE A 558 22.81 5.73 0.49
N MET A 559 21.64 6.38 0.58
CA MET A 559 20.33 5.73 0.74
C MET A 559 19.31 6.36 -0.22
N PHE A 560 19.62 6.35 -1.52
CA PHE A 560 18.90 7.13 -2.52
C PHE A 560 17.43 6.73 -2.68
N HIS A 561 16.53 7.72 -2.77
CA HIS A 561 15.23 7.54 -3.44
C HIS A 561 15.48 7.20 -4.92
N ALA A 562 15.14 5.97 -5.32
CA ALA A 562 15.31 5.50 -6.69
C ALA A 562 14.23 4.49 -7.07
N GLY A 563 13.71 4.63 -8.29
CA GLY A 563 12.64 3.81 -8.83
C GLY A 563 11.25 4.17 -8.31
N GLU A 564 11.03 5.33 -7.68
CA GLU A 564 9.70 5.81 -7.25
C GLU A 564 8.89 6.33 -8.45
N THR A 565 8.66 5.48 -9.46
CA THR A 565 8.14 5.91 -10.77
C THR A 565 7.48 4.80 -11.58
N LEU A 566 6.46 5.18 -12.37
CA LEU A 566 5.86 4.32 -13.38
C LEU A 566 6.62 4.32 -14.72
N LEU A 567 7.46 5.33 -14.97
CA LEU A 567 8.22 5.49 -16.22
C LEU A 567 9.61 4.87 -16.14
N ASP A 568 10.33 5.10 -15.03
CA ASP A 568 11.70 4.62 -14.81
C ASP A 568 12.71 5.08 -15.88
N THR A 569 12.61 6.36 -16.27
CA THR A 569 13.48 7.01 -17.26
C THR A 569 14.39 8.09 -16.64
N GLY A 570 14.54 8.07 -15.31
CA GLY A 570 15.31 9.08 -14.56
C GLY A 570 14.81 10.52 -14.76
N GLY A 571 13.50 10.69 -15.00
CA GLY A 571 12.90 11.98 -15.35
C GLY A 571 13.28 12.50 -16.75
N THR A 572 13.79 11.63 -17.63
CA THR A 572 14.16 11.93 -19.02
C THR A 572 13.26 11.18 -20.02
N ARG A 573 13.59 11.26 -21.31
CA ARG A 573 12.92 10.48 -22.38
C ARG A 573 13.72 9.26 -22.82
N ASP A 574 14.87 9.03 -22.19
CA ASP A 574 15.75 7.92 -22.49
C ASP A 574 15.33 6.70 -21.65
N PRO A 575 14.90 5.57 -22.26
CA PRO A 575 14.53 4.38 -21.52
C PRO A 575 15.72 3.63 -20.91
N ASP A 576 16.95 3.90 -21.35
CA ASP A 576 18.17 3.30 -20.78
C ASP A 576 18.67 4.07 -19.55
N ASN A 577 18.08 5.23 -19.25
CA ASN A 577 18.42 6.07 -18.11
C ASN A 577 17.54 5.75 -16.90
N SER A 578 18.09 5.14 -15.85
CA SER A 578 17.33 4.85 -14.62
C SER A 578 18.18 5.02 -13.37
N ASN A 579 17.59 5.65 -12.35
CA ASN A 579 18.21 5.85 -11.04
C ASN A 579 18.58 4.53 -10.35
N LEU A 580 17.95 3.40 -10.71
CA LEU A 580 18.28 2.10 -10.16
C LEU A 580 19.63 1.57 -10.68
N TYR A 581 20.04 1.93 -11.89
CA TYR A 581 21.38 1.61 -12.38
C TYR A 581 22.42 2.47 -11.64
N ASP A 582 22.19 3.78 -11.54
CA ASP A 582 23.09 4.71 -10.87
C ASP A 582 23.28 4.36 -9.39
N ALA A 583 22.19 4.12 -8.66
CA ALA A 583 22.23 3.83 -7.22
C ALA A 583 22.95 2.50 -6.92
N LEU A 584 22.82 1.49 -7.79
CA LEU A 584 23.57 0.24 -7.69
C LEU A 584 25.07 0.45 -7.95
N LEU A 585 25.43 1.22 -8.99
CA LEU A 585 26.83 1.50 -9.33
C LEU A 585 27.53 2.36 -8.26
N LEU A 586 26.78 3.29 -7.65
CA LEU A 586 27.20 4.09 -6.50
C LEU A 586 27.15 3.34 -5.15
N ARG A 587 26.80 2.05 -5.16
CA ARG A 587 26.75 1.18 -3.96
C ARG A 587 25.86 1.72 -2.83
N SER A 588 24.67 2.20 -3.17
CA SER A 588 23.66 2.64 -2.19
C SER A 588 23.37 1.50 -1.20
N LYS A 589 23.48 1.77 0.11
CA LYS A 589 23.27 0.78 1.20
C LYS A 589 21.82 0.29 1.22
N ARG A 590 20.88 1.20 0.97
CA ARG A 590 19.43 0.94 0.83
C ARG A 590 18.87 1.80 -0.30
N ILE A 591 17.63 1.53 -0.69
CA ILE A 591 16.94 2.25 -1.77
C ILE A 591 15.56 2.67 -1.30
N GLY A 592 15.29 3.98 -1.35
CA GLY A 592 13.95 4.54 -1.14
C GLY A 592 12.99 4.04 -2.22
N HIS A 593 11.91 3.40 -1.79
CA HIS A 593 10.84 2.79 -2.59
C HIS A 593 11.25 1.60 -3.48
N GLY A 594 12.11 1.81 -4.49
CA GLY A 594 12.45 0.77 -5.47
C GLY A 594 11.29 0.33 -6.36
N TYR A 595 10.24 1.16 -6.52
CA TYR A 595 8.94 0.76 -7.08
C TYR A 595 9.02 0.21 -8.51
N SER A 596 9.92 0.72 -9.35
CA SER A 596 10.07 0.26 -10.73
C SER A 596 10.97 -0.97 -10.91
N LEU A 597 11.65 -1.46 -9.85
CA LEU A 597 12.75 -2.43 -9.94
C LEU A 597 12.38 -3.74 -10.66
N LEU A 598 11.13 -4.21 -10.51
CA LEU A 598 10.66 -5.44 -11.15
C LEU A 598 10.60 -5.38 -12.69
N LYS A 599 10.72 -4.18 -13.29
CA LYS A 599 10.89 -4.01 -14.74
C LYS A 599 12.29 -4.46 -15.21
N HIS A 600 13.25 -4.57 -14.30
CA HIS A 600 14.66 -4.84 -14.56
C HIS A 600 15.11 -6.18 -13.96
N PRO A 601 14.82 -7.33 -14.61
CA PRO A 601 15.14 -8.65 -14.06
C PRO A 601 16.65 -8.86 -13.77
N LEU A 602 17.53 -8.17 -14.49
CA LEU A 602 18.97 -8.18 -14.20
C LEU A 602 19.32 -7.36 -12.94
N LEU A 603 18.66 -6.23 -12.71
CA LEU A 603 18.87 -5.45 -11.49
C LEU A 603 18.30 -6.16 -10.27
N VAL A 604 17.12 -6.79 -10.36
CA VAL A 604 16.57 -7.65 -9.30
C VAL A 604 17.61 -8.68 -8.82
N GLN A 605 18.28 -9.37 -9.76
CA GLN A 605 19.35 -10.31 -9.41
C GLN A 605 20.55 -9.63 -8.74
N LYS A 606 20.97 -8.46 -9.22
CA LYS A 606 22.12 -7.72 -8.68
C LYS A 606 21.84 -7.13 -7.30
N TYR A 607 20.67 -6.54 -7.08
CA TYR A 607 20.23 -6.01 -5.79
C TYR A 607 20.17 -7.11 -4.73
N LYS A 608 19.55 -8.25 -5.08
CA LYS A 608 19.50 -9.44 -4.23
C LYS A 608 20.90 -9.99 -3.90
N ALA A 609 21.79 -10.05 -4.88
CA ALA A 609 23.16 -10.52 -4.68
C ALA A 609 24.04 -9.54 -3.87
N ALA A 610 23.69 -8.25 -3.87
CA ALA A 610 24.36 -7.19 -3.12
C ALA A 610 23.72 -6.90 -1.75
N ASP A 611 22.67 -7.64 -1.37
CA ASP A 611 21.88 -7.45 -0.15
C ASP A 611 21.35 -6.01 0.04
N ILE A 612 20.93 -5.37 -1.07
CA ILE A 612 20.38 -4.01 -1.05
C ILE A 612 18.90 -4.07 -0.66
N CYS A 613 18.58 -3.58 0.53
CA CYS A 613 17.21 -3.50 1.03
C CYS A 613 16.42 -2.33 0.43
N LEU A 614 15.14 -2.58 0.15
CA LEU A 614 14.18 -1.58 -0.31
C LEU A 614 13.37 -1.01 0.86
N GLU A 615 13.24 0.30 0.91
CA GLU A 615 12.45 1.03 1.90
C GLU A 615 11.05 1.31 1.31
N VAL A 616 10.11 0.38 1.52
CA VAL A 616 8.81 0.37 0.84
C VAL A 616 7.78 1.16 1.65
N CYS A 617 7.01 2.02 0.97
CA CYS A 617 6.08 2.97 1.59
C CYS A 617 4.67 2.88 0.96
N PRO A 618 3.89 1.81 1.23
CA PRO A 618 2.67 1.50 0.49
C PRO A 618 1.65 2.63 0.41
N THR A 619 1.36 3.32 1.52
CA THR A 619 0.36 4.42 1.53
C THR A 619 0.84 5.63 0.73
N SER A 620 2.14 5.96 0.80
CA SER A 620 2.75 7.00 -0.04
C SER A 620 2.62 6.65 -1.53
N ASN A 621 2.95 5.41 -1.89
CA ASN A 621 2.90 4.95 -3.27
C ASN A 621 1.45 4.87 -3.83
N GLU A 622 0.43 4.61 -3.00
CA GLU A 622 -0.97 4.78 -3.39
C GLU A 622 -1.32 6.27 -3.61
N LEU A 623 -1.05 7.12 -2.62
CA LEU A 623 -1.50 8.52 -2.63
C LEU A 623 -0.72 9.41 -3.61
N LEU A 624 0.47 8.97 -4.06
CA LEU A 624 1.24 9.56 -5.16
C LEU A 624 0.98 8.90 -6.53
N HIS A 625 -0.03 8.02 -6.63
CA HIS A 625 -0.56 7.43 -7.87
C HIS A 625 0.40 6.45 -8.59
N LEU A 626 1.11 5.61 -7.84
CA LEU A 626 1.86 4.47 -8.38
C LEU A 626 1.02 3.18 -8.41
N CYS A 627 0.14 2.98 -7.43
CA CYS A 627 -0.93 1.97 -7.44
C CYS A 627 -2.29 2.59 -7.09
N GLY A 628 -3.38 1.87 -7.37
CA GLY A 628 -4.74 2.31 -7.01
C GLY A 628 -5.19 1.91 -5.60
N ASN A 629 -4.46 1.01 -4.94
CA ASN A 629 -4.56 0.59 -3.53
C ASN A 629 -3.47 -0.44 -3.18
N VAL A 630 -3.37 -0.83 -1.91
CA VAL A 630 -2.37 -1.80 -1.43
C VAL A 630 -2.49 -3.21 -2.06
N ARG A 631 -3.70 -3.67 -2.45
CA ARG A 631 -3.86 -4.97 -3.17
C ARG A 631 -3.20 -4.96 -4.56
N GLN A 632 -2.86 -3.79 -5.07
CA GLN A 632 -2.16 -3.57 -6.34
C GLN A 632 -0.69 -3.16 -6.13
N HIS A 633 -0.22 -3.12 -4.89
CA HIS A 633 1.16 -2.75 -4.58
C HIS A 633 2.10 -3.92 -4.83
N ILE A 634 3.21 -3.66 -5.51
CA ILE A 634 4.25 -4.62 -5.94
C ILE A 634 5.01 -5.35 -4.81
N LEU A 635 4.67 -5.10 -3.54
CA LEU A 635 5.48 -5.56 -2.41
C LEU A 635 5.55 -7.10 -2.37
N PRO A 636 4.45 -7.84 -2.58
CA PRO A 636 4.52 -9.29 -2.61
C PRO A 636 5.40 -9.84 -3.74
N GLU A 637 5.47 -9.18 -4.89
CA GLU A 637 6.34 -9.56 -6.00
C GLU A 637 7.82 -9.30 -5.69
N LEU A 638 8.15 -8.19 -5.01
CA LEU A 638 9.50 -7.93 -4.51
C LEU A 638 9.94 -9.01 -3.50
N LEU A 639 9.05 -9.35 -2.56
CA LEU A 639 9.28 -10.39 -1.56
C LEU A 639 9.39 -11.79 -2.19
N ALA A 640 8.57 -12.12 -3.19
CA ALA A 640 8.63 -13.38 -3.94
C ALA A 640 9.89 -13.48 -4.81
N ALA A 641 10.41 -12.35 -5.33
CA ALA A 641 11.74 -12.32 -5.95
C ALA A 641 12.87 -12.55 -4.93
N GLY A 642 12.59 -12.49 -3.63
CA GLY A 642 13.52 -12.64 -2.52
C GLY A 642 14.43 -11.44 -2.35
N LEU A 643 13.89 -10.23 -2.54
CA LEU A 643 14.53 -8.97 -2.15
C LEU A 643 14.17 -8.63 -0.70
N HIS A 644 15.14 -8.13 0.06
CA HIS A 644 14.89 -7.60 1.40
C HIS A 644 14.11 -6.28 1.29
N CYS A 645 13.04 -6.16 2.08
CA CYS A 645 12.16 -5.00 2.09
C CYS A 645 11.88 -4.60 3.55
N THR A 646 11.81 -3.30 3.81
CA THR A 646 11.32 -2.74 5.08
C THR A 646 10.06 -1.92 4.82
N LEU A 647 9.14 -1.88 5.79
CA LEU A 647 7.98 -0.98 5.72
C LEU A 647 8.30 0.35 6.37
N ASN A 648 7.78 1.42 5.79
CA ASN A 648 8.06 2.79 6.21
C ASN A 648 6.86 3.71 5.92
N ALA A 649 6.53 4.62 6.84
CA ALA A 649 5.42 5.56 6.69
C ALA A 649 5.74 6.83 5.90
N ASP A 650 7.01 7.06 5.55
CA ASP A 650 7.50 8.15 4.69
C ASP A 650 7.16 9.57 5.20
N ASN A 651 5.98 10.09 4.84
CA ASN A 651 5.46 11.39 5.25
C ASN A 651 4.12 11.22 6.03
N PRO A 652 4.13 10.58 7.21
CA PRO A 652 2.94 10.03 7.86
C PRO A 652 1.79 11.04 8.02
N ASN A 653 2.04 12.23 8.56
CA ASN A 653 0.97 13.19 8.85
C ASN A 653 0.49 13.96 7.61
N LEU A 654 1.27 13.97 6.53
CA LEU A 654 0.80 14.46 5.23
C LEU A 654 -0.18 13.46 4.59
N PHE A 655 0.01 12.17 4.84
CA PHE A 655 -0.83 11.08 4.34
C PHE A 655 -1.95 10.62 5.31
N SER A 656 -2.03 11.18 6.52
CA SER A 656 -2.91 10.70 7.61
C SER A 656 -2.66 9.22 7.99
N ASN A 657 -1.38 8.90 8.23
CA ASN A 657 -0.82 7.54 8.30
C ASN A 657 0.17 7.40 9.49
N SER A 658 0.60 6.18 9.81
CA SER A 658 1.73 5.86 10.71
C SER A 658 2.35 4.52 10.30
N LEU A 659 3.44 4.06 10.95
CA LEU A 659 4.04 2.78 10.58
C LEU A 659 3.11 1.60 10.90
N SER A 660 2.31 1.69 11.97
CA SER A 660 1.23 0.73 12.26
C SER A 660 0.22 0.58 11.12
N TYR A 661 -0.14 1.68 10.45
CA TYR A 661 -1.04 1.63 9.31
C TYR A 661 -0.39 0.95 8.11
N GLU A 662 0.92 1.12 7.86
CA GLU A 662 1.62 0.39 6.78
C GLU A 662 1.66 -1.12 7.06
N PHE A 663 1.94 -1.55 8.29
CA PHE A 663 1.88 -2.97 8.68
C PHE A 663 0.46 -3.53 8.52
N TYR A 664 -0.58 -2.76 8.89
CA TYR A 664 -1.98 -3.11 8.62
C TYR A 664 -2.27 -3.20 7.11
N GLN A 665 -1.85 -2.22 6.30
CA GLN A 665 -2.11 -2.17 4.86
C GLN A 665 -1.57 -3.43 4.17
N VAL A 666 -0.34 -3.87 4.48
CA VAL A 666 0.22 -5.07 3.83
C VAL A 666 -0.44 -6.37 4.29
N MET A 667 -0.93 -6.44 5.53
CA MET A 667 -1.71 -7.59 6.03
C MET A 667 -3.09 -7.68 5.36
N ALA A 668 -3.73 -6.53 5.14
CA ALA A 668 -5.01 -6.39 4.45
C ALA A 668 -4.89 -6.59 2.93
N GLY A 669 -3.75 -6.21 2.33
CA GLY A 669 -3.53 -6.18 0.89
C GLY A 669 -3.19 -7.54 0.26
N ASP A 670 -2.51 -8.43 0.98
CA ASP A 670 -2.15 -9.77 0.48
C ASP A 670 -2.54 -10.87 1.48
N PRO A 671 -3.40 -11.84 1.11
CA PRO A 671 -3.79 -12.93 1.99
C PRO A 671 -2.63 -13.86 2.41
N ARG A 672 -1.48 -13.80 1.72
CA ARG A 672 -0.23 -14.52 2.08
C ARG A 672 0.55 -13.83 3.19
N MET A 673 0.37 -12.52 3.38
CA MET A 673 0.95 -11.81 4.52
C MET A 673 0.34 -12.34 5.82
N ASN A 674 1.17 -12.46 6.86
CA ASN A 674 0.84 -13.11 8.12
C ASN A 674 1.86 -12.68 9.20
N LEU A 675 1.73 -13.22 10.43
CA LEU A 675 2.58 -12.83 11.57
C LEU A 675 4.08 -13.04 11.32
N TYR A 676 4.45 -14.13 10.64
CA TYR A 676 5.85 -14.43 10.32
C TYR A 676 6.41 -13.47 9.26
N GLY A 677 5.56 -13.06 8.31
CA GLY A 677 5.87 -12.02 7.33
C GLY A 677 6.14 -10.67 8.00
N TRP A 678 5.28 -10.27 8.95
CA TRP A 678 5.51 -9.08 9.78
C TRP A 678 6.82 -9.18 10.59
N LYS A 679 7.11 -10.30 11.26
CA LYS A 679 8.38 -10.49 12.00
C LYS A 679 9.59 -10.32 11.09
N GLN A 680 9.56 -10.90 9.88
CA GLN A 680 10.67 -10.83 8.94
C GLN A 680 10.94 -9.40 8.45
N LEU A 681 9.88 -8.62 8.19
CA LEU A 681 9.99 -7.21 7.79
C LEU A 681 10.58 -6.35 8.94
N ALA A 682 10.15 -6.60 10.18
CA ALA A 682 10.68 -5.93 11.36
C ALA A 682 12.15 -6.31 11.65
N LEU A 683 12.54 -7.59 11.50
CA LEU A 683 13.92 -8.02 11.66
C LEU A 683 14.84 -7.43 10.58
N TRP A 684 14.40 -7.36 9.33
CA TRP A 684 15.14 -6.68 8.27
C TRP A 684 15.32 -5.19 8.53
N SER A 685 14.38 -4.52 9.21
CA SER A 685 14.56 -3.12 9.63
C SER A 685 15.73 -2.96 10.61
N ILE A 686 16.02 -3.96 11.45
CA ILE A 686 17.15 -3.95 12.37
C ILE A 686 18.46 -4.26 11.63
N GLU A 687 18.45 -5.27 10.75
CA GLU A 687 19.64 -5.71 9.99
C GLU A 687 20.16 -4.62 9.02
N HIS A 688 19.25 -3.90 8.37
CA HIS A 688 19.58 -2.87 7.38
C HIS A 688 19.79 -1.47 7.97
N ALA A 689 19.61 -1.31 9.28
CA ALA A 689 19.87 -0.07 9.99
C ALA A 689 21.34 0.39 9.93
N CYS A 690 21.59 1.65 10.25
CA CYS A 690 22.89 2.25 10.55
C CYS A 690 23.28 2.10 12.03
N LEU A 691 22.86 0.99 12.63
CA LEU A 691 23.36 0.46 13.89
C LEU A 691 24.65 -0.35 13.64
N ASN A 692 25.59 -0.31 14.59
CA ASN A 692 26.78 -1.17 14.59
C ASN A 692 26.41 -2.62 14.98
N ALA A 693 27.33 -3.57 14.79
CA ALA A 693 27.04 -5.00 15.03
C ALA A 693 26.57 -5.32 16.46
N THR A 694 27.10 -4.63 17.48
CA THR A 694 26.69 -4.79 18.88
C THR A 694 25.29 -4.21 19.11
N GLU A 695 25.02 -3.00 18.59
CA GLU A 695 23.71 -2.37 18.63
C GLU A 695 22.64 -3.22 17.90
N GLN A 696 22.98 -3.80 16.74
CA GLN A 696 22.08 -4.69 16.01
C GLN A 696 21.76 -5.97 16.79
N GLN A 697 22.73 -6.57 17.48
CA GLN A 697 22.46 -7.75 18.31
C GLN A 697 21.57 -7.37 19.51
N GLN A 698 21.88 -6.28 20.21
CA GLN A 698 21.05 -5.77 21.30
C GLN A 698 19.62 -5.45 20.84
N ALA A 699 19.47 -4.88 19.64
CA ALA A 699 18.17 -4.60 19.03
C ALA A 699 17.37 -5.88 18.77
N LYS A 700 18.03 -6.95 18.28
CA LYS A 700 17.41 -8.26 18.09
C LYS A 700 17.01 -8.90 19.42
N ASP A 701 17.87 -8.86 20.43
CA ASP A 701 17.59 -9.42 21.76
C ASP A 701 16.39 -8.71 22.44
N ILE A 702 16.32 -7.39 22.32
CA ILE A 702 15.18 -6.58 22.80
C ILE A 702 13.92 -6.90 21.99
N PHE A 703 14.04 -6.95 20.66
CA PHE A 703 12.94 -7.24 19.76
C PHE A 703 12.32 -8.62 20.02
N ASP A 704 13.13 -9.69 20.14
CA ASP A 704 12.60 -11.04 20.35
C ASP A 704 11.85 -11.17 21.69
N ARG A 705 12.32 -10.49 22.76
CA ARG A 705 11.58 -10.40 24.03
C ARG A 705 10.24 -9.68 23.84
N MET A 706 10.24 -8.46 23.28
CA MET A 706 9.02 -7.68 23.06
C MET A 706 8.06 -8.40 22.09
N TRP A 707 8.58 -9.18 21.15
CA TRP A 707 7.81 -9.95 20.19
C TRP A 707 7.10 -11.14 20.85
N GLN A 708 7.77 -11.83 21.78
CA GLN A 708 7.15 -12.88 22.59
C GLN A 708 6.04 -12.28 23.48
N GLU A 709 6.32 -11.20 24.21
CA GLU A 709 5.34 -10.45 25.02
C GLU A 709 4.12 -10.01 24.19
N PHE A 710 4.35 -9.56 22.95
CA PHE A 710 3.29 -9.21 21.99
C PHE A 710 2.47 -10.42 21.55
N CYS A 711 3.09 -11.56 21.25
CA CYS A 711 2.37 -12.77 20.84
C CYS A 711 1.53 -13.34 21.98
N ASP A 712 2.06 -13.36 23.21
CA ASP A 712 1.29 -13.76 24.40
C ASP A 712 0.09 -12.81 24.62
N TRP A 713 0.29 -11.49 24.50
CA TRP A 713 -0.80 -10.50 24.58
C TRP A 713 -1.90 -10.70 23.52
N VAL A 714 -1.55 -11.06 22.28
CA VAL A 714 -2.52 -11.36 21.21
C VAL A 714 -3.37 -12.57 21.59
N ILE A 715 -2.77 -13.62 22.17
CA ILE A 715 -3.50 -14.81 22.64
C ILE A 715 -4.43 -14.47 23.81
N ASP A 716 -3.92 -13.79 24.84
CA ASP A 716 -4.71 -13.44 26.03
C ASP A 716 -5.91 -12.55 25.68
N THR A 717 -5.73 -11.61 24.73
CA THR A 717 -6.76 -10.62 24.38
C THR A 717 -7.79 -11.16 23.39
N TYR A 718 -7.36 -11.92 22.39
CA TYR A 718 -8.21 -12.31 21.25
C TYR A 718 -8.47 -13.82 21.16
N GLY A 719 -7.72 -14.66 21.88
CA GLY A 719 -7.87 -16.12 21.86
C GLY A 719 -9.25 -16.59 22.33
N GLN A 720 -9.84 -15.96 23.37
CA GLN A 720 -11.15 -16.37 23.88
C GLN A 720 -12.31 -16.06 22.92
N ASN A 721 -12.21 -14.98 22.14
CA ASN A 721 -13.24 -14.60 21.16
C ASN A 721 -13.38 -15.64 20.03
N LEU A 722 -12.36 -16.47 19.81
CA LEU A 722 -12.35 -17.52 18.79
C LEU A 722 -13.08 -18.81 19.22
N ALA A 723 -13.25 -19.02 20.52
CA ALA A 723 -13.96 -20.16 21.09
C ALA A 723 -15.48 -19.92 21.16
N THR A 724 -15.92 -18.66 21.33
CA THR A 724 -17.33 -18.26 21.44
C THR A 724 -17.97 -17.95 20.09
N SER A 725 -17.18 -17.49 19.11
CA SER A 725 -17.62 -17.30 17.72
C SER A 725 -17.71 -18.65 16.98
N GLY A 726 -18.75 -19.41 17.34
CA GLY A 726 -19.08 -20.74 16.80
C GLY A 726 -19.52 -20.77 15.33
N VAL A 727 -18.81 -20.09 14.44
CA VAL A 727 -18.75 -20.48 13.04
C VAL A 727 -17.95 -21.78 12.99
N THR A 728 -18.59 -22.88 12.58
CA THR A 728 -17.99 -24.21 12.60
C THR A 728 -16.65 -24.24 11.87
N ALA A 729 -15.61 -24.66 12.57
CA ALA A 729 -14.27 -24.86 12.01
C ALA A 729 -14.30 -25.94 10.91
N HIS A 730 -14.38 -25.48 9.66
CA HIS A 730 -14.25 -26.30 8.45
C HIS A 730 -12.98 -25.98 7.65
N ALA A 731 -12.02 -25.29 8.28
CA ALA A 731 -10.73 -24.91 7.70
C ALA A 731 -9.53 -25.34 8.56
N THR A 732 -9.60 -26.48 9.27
CA THR A 732 -8.43 -27.02 10.02
C THR A 732 -8.39 -28.55 10.18
N ARG A 733 -9.01 -29.30 9.25
CA ARG A 733 -8.76 -30.76 9.11
C ARG A 733 -8.76 -31.17 7.64
N LEU A 734 -7.58 -31.10 7.02
CA LEU A 734 -7.30 -31.72 5.73
C LEU A 734 -6.29 -32.87 5.89
N HIS A 735 -6.58 -33.81 6.80
CA HIS A 735 -5.94 -35.13 6.87
C HIS A 735 -6.91 -36.18 7.45
N CYS A 736 -6.80 -37.40 6.92
CA CYS A 736 -7.60 -38.62 7.19
C CYS A 736 -9.03 -38.69 6.58
N PRO A 737 -9.36 -39.69 5.72
CA PRO A 737 -10.62 -39.76 4.98
C PRO A 737 -11.61 -40.84 5.50
N GLU A 738 -12.39 -40.53 6.53
CA GLU A 738 -13.61 -41.29 6.87
C GLU A 738 -14.79 -40.32 7.14
N HIS A 739 -16.02 -40.79 6.90
CA HIS A 739 -17.31 -40.04 6.92
C HIS A 739 -17.72 -39.27 5.65
N PHE A 740 -17.94 -40.02 4.55
CA PHE A 740 -18.69 -39.55 3.38
C PHE A 740 -19.96 -40.40 3.13
N THR A 741 -20.81 -40.57 4.16
CA THR A 741 -21.95 -41.54 4.11
C THR A 741 -23.30 -41.07 4.66
N THR A 742 -23.43 -39.89 5.28
CA THR A 742 -24.69 -39.48 5.95
C THR A 742 -25.52 -38.41 5.22
N ALA A 743 -24.95 -37.65 4.28
CA ALA A 743 -25.72 -36.63 3.53
C ALA A 743 -26.58 -37.20 2.39
N TYR A 744 -26.29 -38.41 1.89
CA TYR A 744 -26.94 -38.97 0.69
C TYR A 744 -28.28 -39.68 0.96
N GLN A 745 -28.56 -40.07 2.21
CA GLN A 745 -29.72 -40.89 2.56
C GLN A 745 -31.04 -40.12 2.69
N SER A 746 -31.01 -38.81 2.91
CA SER A 746 -32.22 -38.02 3.21
C SER A 746 -32.89 -37.37 1.98
N TYR A 747 -32.14 -37.10 0.91
CA TYR A 747 -32.65 -36.31 -0.24
C TYR A 747 -32.35 -36.91 -1.63
N GLY A 748 -31.52 -37.95 -1.72
CA GLY A 748 -31.22 -38.66 -2.96
C GLY A 748 -32.44 -39.16 -3.75
N PRO A 749 -33.44 -39.82 -3.12
CA PRO A 749 -34.58 -40.40 -3.86
C PRO A 749 -35.41 -39.36 -4.61
N THR A 750 -35.70 -38.22 -3.99
CA THR A 750 -36.59 -37.19 -4.54
C THR A 750 -35.97 -36.49 -5.75
N ILE A 751 -34.66 -36.22 -5.70
CA ILE A 751 -33.91 -35.61 -6.81
C ILE A 751 -33.82 -36.60 -7.98
N LEU A 752 -33.55 -37.89 -7.70
CA LEU A 752 -33.49 -38.92 -8.73
C LEU A 752 -34.84 -39.10 -9.45
N ILE A 753 -35.96 -39.10 -8.72
CA ILE A 753 -37.32 -39.18 -9.27
C ILE A 753 -37.63 -37.98 -10.17
N CYS A 754 -37.28 -36.76 -9.75
CA CYS A 754 -37.50 -35.55 -10.55
C CYS A 754 -36.68 -35.57 -11.85
N LEU A 755 -35.42 -36.01 -11.79
CA LEU A 755 -34.56 -36.16 -12.97
C LEU A 755 -35.07 -37.27 -13.91
N TYR A 756 -35.55 -38.39 -13.38
CA TYR A 756 -36.17 -39.46 -14.17
C TYR A 756 -37.47 -38.99 -14.85
N ALA A 757 -38.31 -38.24 -14.16
CA ALA A 757 -39.54 -37.66 -14.72
C ALA A 757 -39.23 -36.65 -15.84
N ALA A 758 -38.21 -35.81 -15.66
CA ALA A 758 -37.74 -34.89 -16.70
C ALA A 758 -37.18 -35.62 -17.93
N ALA A 759 -36.34 -36.65 -17.71
CA ALA A 759 -35.79 -37.49 -18.78
C ALA A 759 -36.90 -38.23 -19.55
N MET A 760 -37.90 -38.79 -18.84
CA MET A 760 -39.10 -39.40 -19.43
C MET A 760 -39.91 -38.40 -20.26
N ALA A 761 -40.14 -37.18 -19.76
CA ALA A 761 -40.88 -36.15 -20.49
C ALA A 761 -40.14 -35.69 -21.77
N ILE A 762 -38.80 -35.61 -21.72
CA ILE A 762 -37.95 -35.33 -22.89
C ILE A 762 -37.99 -36.51 -23.87
N GLY A 763 -37.88 -37.75 -23.39
CA GLY A 763 -37.96 -38.97 -24.20
C GLY A 763 -39.31 -39.14 -24.91
N ILE A 764 -40.42 -38.84 -24.22
CA ILE A 764 -41.77 -38.85 -24.81
C ILE A 764 -41.90 -37.75 -25.88
N ARG A 765 -41.39 -36.54 -25.65
CA ARG A 765 -41.35 -35.48 -26.69
C ARG A 765 -40.48 -35.87 -27.88
N ALA A 766 -39.32 -36.49 -27.64
CA ALA A 766 -38.45 -37.00 -28.70
C ALA A 766 -39.15 -38.09 -29.53
N CYS A 767 -39.80 -39.06 -28.90
CA CYS A 767 -40.59 -40.09 -29.58
C CYS A 767 -41.77 -39.53 -30.38
N LEU A 768 -42.46 -38.50 -29.86
CA LEU A 768 -43.54 -37.83 -30.57
C LEU A 768 -43.03 -37.02 -31.77
N VAL A 769 -41.86 -36.39 -31.68
CA VAL A 769 -41.19 -35.74 -32.82
C VAL A 769 -40.72 -36.77 -33.85
N PHE A 770 -40.12 -37.88 -33.42
CA PHE A 770 -39.65 -38.95 -34.29
C PHE A 770 -40.80 -39.61 -35.07
N ARG A 771 -41.93 -39.91 -34.40
CA ARG A 771 -43.17 -40.37 -35.07
C ARG A 771 -43.77 -39.32 -36.02
N ARG A 772 -43.56 -38.03 -35.78
CA ARG A 772 -43.95 -36.95 -36.72
C ARG A 772 -43.02 -36.84 -37.93
N CYS A 773 -41.73 -37.14 -37.76
CA CYS A 773 -40.77 -37.21 -38.86
C CYS A 773 -40.97 -38.46 -39.73
N GLN A 774 -41.19 -39.64 -39.13
CA GLN A 774 -41.52 -40.86 -39.89
C GLN A 774 -42.79 -40.69 -40.74
N ARG A 775 -43.84 -40.06 -40.20
CA ARG A 775 -45.06 -39.73 -40.99
C ARG A 775 -44.81 -38.72 -42.11
N ARG A 776 -43.76 -37.90 -42.04
CA ARG A 776 -43.34 -37.01 -43.14
C ARG A 776 -42.50 -37.74 -44.19
N GLN A 777 -41.60 -38.63 -43.79
CA GLN A 777 -40.83 -39.45 -44.74
C GLN A 777 -41.73 -40.42 -45.52
N GLN A 778 -42.79 -40.96 -44.91
CA GLN A 778 -43.80 -41.76 -45.61
C GLN A 778 -44.70 -40.97 -46.58
N GLN A 779 -44.57 -39.64 -46.65
CA GLN A 779 -45.25 -38.77 -47.64
C GLN A 779 -44.32 -38.25 -48.74
N THR A 780 -43.03 -38.62 -48.71
CA THR A 780 -42.02 -38.22 -49.70
C THR A 780 -41.23 -39.47 -50.09
N GLY A 781 -41.79 -40.28 -51.00
CA GLY A 781 -41.25 -41.59 -51.38
C GLY A 781 -39.88 -41.52 -52.04
N LEU A 782 -38.84 -41.77 -51.25
CA LEU A 782 -37.46 -42.04 -51.67
C LEU A 782 -36.91 -43.17 -50.78
N ASP A 783 -36.18 -44.10 -51.39
CA ASP A 783 -35.97 -45.46 -50.89
C ASP A 783 -35.01 -45.61 -49.69
N ALA A 784 -35.11 -46.78 -49.05
CA ALA A 784 -34.44 -47.13 -47.81
C ALA A 784 -33.07 -47.84 -48.00
N GLY A 785 -32.17 -47.65 -47.03
CA GLY A 785 -30.98 -48.46 -46.82
C GLY A 785 -30.86 -48.89 -45.35
N THR A 786 -30.77 -50.19 -45.11
CA THR A 786 -30.73 -50.85 -43.79
C THR A 786 -29.37 -50.79 -43.10
N VAL A 787 -29.34 -50.57 -41.79
CA VAL A 787 -28.33 -51.12 -40.86
C VAL A 787 -29.01 -51.53 -39.54
N GLU A 788 -28.56 -52.65 -38.96
CA GLU A 788 -29.15 -53.36 -37.83
C GLU A 788 -28.82 -52.76 -36.45
N ALA A 789 -29.54 -53.21 -35.42
CA ALA A 789 -29.22 -52.98 -34.02
C ALA A 789 -28.84 -54.31 -33.34
N LEU A 790 -27.78 -54.30 -32.51
CA LEU A 790 -27.37 -55.44 -31.67
C LEU A 790 -27.26 -55.02 -30.19
N PRO A 791 -27.44 -55.95 -29.23
CA PRO A 791 -27.88 -55.62 -27.86
C PRO A 791 -26.76 -55.61 -26.80
N LEU A 792 -27.07 -55.02 -25.64
CA LEU A 792 -26.27 -55.13 -24.41
C LEU A 792 -26.70 -56.37 -23.57
N PRO A 793 -25.73 -57.16 -23.04
CA PRO A 793 -26.01 -58.21 -22.05
C PRO A 793 -25.92 -57.69 -20.58
N PRO A 794 -26.36 -58.48 -19.57
CA PRO A 794 -26.77 -57.94 -18.26
C PRO A 794 -26.07 -58.53 -17.01
N TYR A 795 -26.41 -57.97 -15.82
CA TYR A 795 -26.24 -58.54 -14.45
C TYR A 795 -24.79 -58.71 -13.93
N THR A 796 -24.46 -58.87 -12.63
CA THR A 796 -25.18 -58.86 -11.32
C THR A 796 -24.21 -58.47 -10.19
N VAL A 797 -24.73 -58.17 -8.97
CA VAL A 797 -23.93 -58.01 -7.72
C VAL A 797 -24.11 -59.22 -6.78
N SER A 798 -23.03 -59.73 -6.19
CA SER A 798 -23.00 -60.63 -4.99
C SER A 798 -21.54 -60.93 -4.60
N SER A 799 -21.18 -61.42 -3.40
CA SER A 799 -21.33 -60.90 -2.02
C SER A 799 -20.55 -61.79 -1.03
N GLN A 800 -20.23 -61.28 0.18
CA GLN A 800 -19.76 -62.01 1.40
C GLN A 800 -18.26 -62.44 1.45
N ARG A 801 -17.49 -62.00 2.47
CA ARG A 801 -17.11 -62.67 3.77
C ARG A 801 -15.84 -63.56 3.64
N LEU A 802 -14.97 -63.78 4.63
CA LEU A 802 -14.94 -63.48 6.09
C LEU A 802 -13.47 -63.59 6.64
N THR A 803 -13.30 -63.24 7.93
CA THR A 803 -12.25 -63.70 8.91
C THR A 803 -10.80 -63.18 8.87
N ALA A 804 -10.25 -63.04 10.11
CA ALA A 804 -8.90 -62.55 10.50
C ALA A 804 -7.94 -63.75 10.81
N PRO A 805 -6.74 -63.66 11.48
CA PRO A 805 -6.43 -62.91 12.72
C PRO A 805 -5.03 -62.25 12.84
N ILE A 806 -4.76 -61.74 14.06
CA ILE A 806 -3.60 -60.97 14.58
C ILE A 806 -2.42 -61.91 14.96
N PRO A 807 -1.20 -61.39 15.19
CA PRO A 807 -0.57 -61.55 16.52
C PRO A 807 0.12 -60.29 17.09
N GLU A 808 0.22 -60.23 18.43
CA GLU A 808 0.82 -59.17 19.25
C GLU A 808 2.22 -59.55 19.82
N ALA A 809 3.03 -58.54 20.21
CA ALA A 809 3.96 -58.47 21.36
C ALA A 809 4.92 -57.26 21.15
N SER A 810 5.15 -56.26 22.02
CA SER A 810 5.46 -56.18 23.48
C SER A 810 6.86 -56.73 23.86
N SER A 811 7.73 -56.10 24.68
CA SER A 811 7.70 -54.81 25.42
C SER A 811 9.02 -54.52 26.17
N SER A 812 9.33 -53.24 26.48
CA SER A 812 10.11 -52.77 27.66
C SER A 812 11.64 -53.07 27.74
N MET A 813 12.52 -52.46 28.56
CA MET A 813 12.44 -51.38 29.58
C MET A 813 13.86 -50.84 29.99
N ARG A 814 13.95 -49.62 30.57
CA ARG A 814 15.02 -49.09 31.50
C ARG A 814 16.45 -48.83 30.96
N ALA A 815 17.39 -48.16 31.66
CA ALA A 815 17.44 -46.95 32.53
C ALA A 815 18.88 -46.77 33.10
N ALA A 816 19.24 -45.58 33.64
CA ALA A 816 20.54 -45.10 34.21
C ALA A 816 21.42 -44.32 33.20
N VAL A 817 22.03 -43.14 33.46
CA VAL A 817 22.64 -42.44 34.64
C VAL A 817 24.13 -42.74 34.86
N GLU A 818 24.90 -41.68 35.18
CA GLU A 818 26.29 -41.57 35.67
C GLU A 818 27.49 -41.36 34.70
N THR A 819 27.91 -40.08 34.61
CA THR A 819 29.25 -39.50 34.89
C THR A 819 30.56 -39.86 34.15
N SER A 820 31.38 -38.81 34.03
CA SER A 820 32.87 -38.69 34.02
C SER A 820 33.67 -38.80 32.71
N ASP A 821 34.60 -37.84 32.57
CA ASP A 821 35.70 -37.74 31.60
C ASP A 821 36.73 -38.89 31.71
N PRO A 822 37.70 -38.97 30.78
CA PRO A 822 39.05 -38.58 31.23
C PRO A 822 39.95 -37.85 30.20
N GLU A 823 40.64 -36.83 30.75
CA GLU A 823 42.06 -36.43 30.57
C GLU A 823 42.66 -35.93 29.24
N ALA A 824 43.60 -34.96 29.41
CA ALA A 824 44.43 -34.29 28.42
C ALA A 824 45.77 -35.02 28.19
N ASP A 825 46.64 -34.62 27.24
CA ASP A 825 47.69 -33.59 27.40
C ASP A 825 48.56 -33.54 26.10
N PRO A 826 49.51 -32.59 25.91
CA PRO A 826 49.65 -31.24 26.49
C PRO A 826 49.92 -30.14 25.42
N VAL A 827 49.85 -28.86 25.83
CA VAL A 827 50.29 -27.69 25.04
C VAL A 827 51.56 -27.08 25.68
N PRO A 828 52.58 -26.66 24.92
CA PRO A 828 53.74 -25.96 25.47
C PRO A 828 53.52 -24.44 25.56
N GLU A 829 53.94 -23.84 26.69
CA GLU A 829 54.01 -22.39 26.90
C GLU A 829 55.13 -21.72 26.09
N PRO A 830 55.09 -20.38 25.97
CA PRO A 830 56.21 -19.62 26.53
C PRO A 830 55.81 -18.44 27.43
N GLU A 831 56.74 -18.09 28.32
CA GLU A 831 56.67 -17.08 29.40
C GLU A 831 56.64 -15.59 28.94
N PRO A 832 56.36 -14.64 29.86
CA PRO A 832 56.01 -13.25 29.52
C PRO A 832 57.18 -12.25 29.57
N GLU A 833 57.08 -11.16 28.80
CA GLU A 833 57.97 -9.98 28.93
C GLU A 833 57.25 -8.68 29.33
N SER A 834 58.01 -7.89 30.06
CA SER A 834 57.69 -6.78 30.97
C SER A 834 57.24 -5.43 30.37
N LEU A 835 56.55 -4.67 31.23
CA LEU A 835 56.31 -3.22 31.16
C LEU A 835 57.60 -2.37 31.10
N PRO A 836 57.49 -1.11 30.63
CA PRO A 836 58.31 -0.01 31.14
C PRO A 836 57.50 1.13 31.79
N GLU A 837 58.08 1.74 32.83
CA GLU A 837 57.56 2.88 33.61
C GLU A 837 58.08 4.28 33.09
N PRO A 838 57.68 5.44 33.68
CA PRO A 838 57.47 6.69 32.89
C PRO A 838 58.43 7.88 33.15
N LEU A 839 58.05 9.06 32.59
CA LEU A 839 58.51 10.45 32.85
C LEU A 839 59.73 10.97 32.05
N PRO A 840 59.90 12.31 31.80
CA PRO A 840 59.40 13.45 32.59
C PRO A 840 58.75 14.65 31.86
N LYS A 841 58.29 15.61 32.69
CA LYS A 841 57.71 16.93 32.34
C LYS A 841 58.77 17.91 31.78
N PRO A 842 58.32 19.04 31.19
CA PRO A 842 58.86 20.33 31.61
C PRO A 842 57.78 21.32 32.13
N SER A 843 58.25 22.46 32.63
CA SER A 843 57.57 23.34 33.59
C SER A 843 56.99 24.65 33.03
N ARG A 844 56.15 25.31 33.84
CA ARG A 844 55.61 26.67 33.66
C ARG A 844 56.68 27.73 33.29
N SER A 845 56.27 28.73 32.50
CA SER A 845 56.70 30.13 32.67
C SER A 845 55.58 31.11 32.25
N HIS A 846 55.70 32.38 32.62
CA HIS A 846 54.62 33.38 32.57
C HIS A 846 54.56 34.20 31.28
N SER A 847 53.37 34.62 30.83
CA SER A 847 52.97 36.04 30.72
C SER A 847 51.58 36.26 30.09
N LYS A 848 50.86 37.29 30.58
CA LYS A 848 49.74 38.01 29.92
C LYS A 848 50.31 39.35 29.37
N PRO A 849 49.49 40.27 28.82
CA PRO A 849 48.61 40.21 27.64
C PRO A 849 48.94 41.35 26.64
N CYS A 850 48.33 41.37 25.44
CA CYS A 850 48.19 42.61 24.64
C CYS A 850 47.01 42.54 23.62
N GLN A 851 46.02 43.39 23.85
CA GLN A 851 45.27 44.14 22.81
C GLN A 851 45.77 45.62 22.88
N PRO A 852 45.34 46.62 22.06
CA PRO A 852 44.28 46.65 21.03
C PRO A 852 44.67 47.41 19.72
N ASN A 853 43.64 47.86 18.97
CA ASN A 853 43.59 48.93 17.92
C ASN A 853 43.84 48.50 16.46
N HIS A 854 42.80 48.56 15.59
CA HIS A 854 42.39 49.68 14.70
C HIS A 854 43.30 49.79 13.45
N THR A 855 42.83 50.03 12.21
CA THR A 855 41.57 50.64 11.71
C THR A 855 41.33 50.25 10.23
N ARG A 856 40.11 50.49 9.71
CA ARG A 856 39.67 50.90 8.34
C ARG A 856 40.65 50.78 7.15
N ASP A 857 40.22 50.41 5.94
CA ASP A 857 39.01 50.89 5.22
C ASP A 857 38.05 49.79 4.74
#